data_AF-A0A5S5CFK4-F1
#
_entry.id   AF-A0A5S5CFK4-F1
#
_cell.length_a   1.000
_cell.length_b   1.000
_cell.length_c   1.000
_cell.angle_alpha   90.00
_cell.angle_beta   90.00
_cell.angle_gamma   90.00
#
_symmetry.space_group_name_H-M   'P 1'
#
loop_
_entity.id
_entity.type
_entity.pdbx_description
1 polymer ?
#
loop_
_entity_poly.entity_id
_entity_poly.type
_entity_poly.pdbx_seq_one_letter_code
_entity_poly.pdbx_strand_id
1 'polypeptide(L)'
;MKKTSLWLCLFAMIISQVFPLLQPTTALAAGGTNLALGKTVTASGHADVYNANNVKDGNQGTYWESVNNAFPQWVQVDLGASANIDQVVLKLPAGWETRTQTLAVQGSANGSTFTTIIGSANYVFNPAVAGNAVTINFSATSARYVRLNFTANTAWPAAQLSEFEIYGAGGTTPPVDPPQGTNVAVGKSISASGSTGTFVATNANDNSTSTYWEGAGNPSQLTLDLGANHSITSIVLKLNPDAQWGPRSQTIQVLGHNQDTTTFSNLVASQAYAFNPATGNTVTIPVTATVKRLQLNFTGNTGAPAGQVAEFQVYGAAAANPDLTVTSVTWAPASPSESSAIALSAAVKNNGSANAAAATVNFYLNNTLAGSAQVGALAAGATTTVSANIGAKPAGTYSVSAKVDETNAIIEQNETNNTLTNASSLVIGATPSSDLVATASWTPSTPVAGNAVAFNVNLKNEGTIAAASGAHGITVVLKNGAGATLQTLTGSYSGALAAGASVNVAIPGTWTAANGSYAVTTTVAVDANEIAAKQANNTNNSTLTVYSARGASMPYFRYDTDDATRGGAAVLKTAPTFDQSQTASEASGQRYIALPSNGSYAQWTVRPGQGGAGVTMRFTLPDSSDGMGLTGALDVYVNGTKAKTISLSSYYSWQYFSSDHPGDAPSAGRPLFRFDEVHWKMDAPLQPGDTIRIQKSNGDSLEYGVDFLEIEPVPTAIAKPSGAVSVTDHGAIANDGQDDLPAFKAAVNAAVAGGKTLYIPAGTFHLGGMWEIGSVSNKINNLTVTGAGIWHTNIQFTNPNAAGGGISLRVTGKLDFSNVYMNSNLRSRYGQQAIYKGFMDNFGTNSVIRDVWVEHFECGFWVGDYAHTPAIYASGLVIENSRIRNNLADGVNFSQGTSNSTVRNSNLRNNGDDALAVWTSNTNGAPAGVNNTFSYNTIENNWRAGGIAFFGGGGHKADHNYIIDCVGGSGIRMNTVFPGYHFQNNAGITFSDTTIIACGTSQDLYNGERGAIDLEASNDAIKNVTFTNIDLINTQRDGVQFGYGGGFENIVFNNLTIDGTGLDGVTSSRFSGPHKGAAIYTYTGNGSATFKNLVTRNIAYPTLYYVQSGFNLTIQ
;
A
#
# COMPACT_ATOMS: atom_id res chain seq x y z
N MET A 1 65.37 43.64 30.21
CA MET A 1 66.79 44.02 30.00
C MET A 1 67.07 44.06 28.51
N LYS A 2 67.44 45.24 28.00
CA LYS A 2 68.36 45.53 26.88
C LYS A 2 68.14 44.89 25.49
N LYS A 3 68.06 45.81 24.52
CA LYS A 3 68.73 45.89 23.20
C LYS A 3 67.91 45.57 21.91
N THR A 4 67.64 46.69 21.23
CA THR A 4 67.84 47.01 19.79
C THR A 4 66.92 46.41 18.73
N SER A 5 66.50 47.32 17.84
CA SER A 5 65.37 47.28 16.92
C SER A 5 65.78 47.02 15.45
N LEU A 6 64.74 46.68 14.66
CA LEU A 6 64.41 47.20 13.30
C LEU A 6 64.74 46.38 12.02
N TRP A 7 63.64 46.01 11.32
CA TRP A 7 63.35 46.06 9.87
C TRP A 7 63.73 44.97 8.82
N LEU A 8 62.66 44.49 8.14
CA LEU A 8 62.37 44.27 6.69
C LEU A 8 63.07 43.23 5.77
N CYS A 9 62.20 42.40 5.14
CA CYS A 9 62.03 42.03 3.71
C CYS A 9 63.11 41.31 2.83
N LEU A 10 62.59 40.29 2.11
CA LEU A 10 62.83 39.83 0.72
C LEU A 10 63.92 38.78 0.35
N PHE A 11 63.43 37.69 -0.25
CA PHE A 11 63.91 36.87 -1.40
C PHE A 11 65.29 36.18 -1.42
N ALA A 12 65.20 34.84 -1.50
CA ALA A 12 65.68 33.96 -2.59
C ALA A 12 67.08 33.29 -2.56
N MET A 13 67.03 32.00 -2.95
CA MET A 13 68.08 31.15 -3.59
C MET A 13 69.23 30.64 -2.69
N ILE A 14 69.86 29.47 -2.86
CA ILE A 14 69.90 28.35 -3.83
C ILE A 14 70.71 27.21 -3.15
N ILE A 15 70.44 25.92 -3.43
CA ILE A 15 71.38 24.81 -3.18
C ILE A 15 71.43 23.82 -4.38
N SER A 16 72.67 23.58 -4.86
CA SER A 16 73.32 22.42 -5.55
C SER A 16 72.56 21.58 -6.62
N GLN A 17 73.01 21.46 -7.89
CA GLN A 17 74.15 20.66 -8.45
C GLN A 17 74.15 19.17 -8.03
N VAL A 18 74.05 18.16 -8.93
CA VAL A 18 75.08 17.67 -9.90
C VAL A 18 74.45 17.00 -11.15
N PHE A 19 75.09 17.21 -12.32
CA PHE A 19 74.82 16.67 -13.67
C PHE A 19 75.46 15.28 -13.94
N PRO A 20 74.96 14.49 -14.91
CA PRO A 20 75.75 14.28 -16.14
C PRO A 20 74.96 14.15 -17.47
N LEU A 21 75.65 14.52 -18.56
CA LEU A 21 75.66 14.00 -19.95
C LEU A 21 74.32 13.76 -20.70
N LEU A 22 74.06 14.65 -21.66
CA LEU A 22 73.01 14.56 -22.69
C LEU A 22 73.46 13.66 -23.87
N GLN A 23 72.75 12.55 -24.08
CA GLN A 23 72.54 11.95 -25.40
C GLN A 23 71.11 12.29 -25.86
N PRO A 24 70.86 12.56 -27.16
CA PRO A 24 69.51 12.82 -27.64
C PRO A 24 68.71 11.51 -27.65
N THR A 25 67.67 11.42 -26.81
CA THR A 25 66.67 10.37 -26.93
C THR A 25 65.73 10.71 -28.09
N THR A 26 65.53 9.74 -28.97
CA THR A 26 64.51 9.77 -30.02
C THR A 26 63.13 9.87 -29.40
N ALA A 27 62.34 10.87 -29.81
CA ALA A 27 60.92 10.95 -29.45
C ALA A 27 60.15 9.76 -30.05
N LEU A 28 59.47 8.99 -29.20
CA LEU A 28 58.48 8.00 -29.60
C LEU A 28 57.14 8.72 -29.85
N ALA A 29 56.61 8.60 -31.07
CA ALA A 29 55.23 8.86 -31.46
C ALA A 29 54.77 7.61 -32.26
N ALA A 30 53.55 7.08 -32.20
CA ALA A 30 52.29 7.49 -31.60
C ALA A 30 51.42 6.26 -31.25
N GLY A 31 50.26 6.50 -30.61
CA GLY A 31 49.12 5.58 -30.54
C GLY A 31 47.76 6.28 -30.45
N GLY A 32 47.68 7.59 -30.72
CA GLY A 32 46.45 8.38 -30.62
C GLY A 32 45.50 8.18 -31.80
N THR A 33 44.28 8.73 -31.72
CA THR A 33 43.29 8.71 -32.82
C THR A 33 43.74 9.61 -33.98
N ASN A 34 43.57 9.15 -35.23
CA ASN A 34 43.72 10.02 -36.41
C ASN A 34 42.61 11.07 -36.42
N LEU A 35 42.99 12.32 -36.18
CA LEU A 35 42.12 13.48 -36.05
C LEU A 35 41.65 14.04 -37.38
N ALA A 36 42.24 13.61 -38.51
CA ALA A 36 41.93 14.13 -39.84
C ALA A 36 40.69 13.49 -40.49
N LEU A 37 40.29 12.29 -40.05
CA LEU A 37 39.23 11.52 -40.68
C LEU A 37 37.88 12.27 -40.62
N GLY A 38 37.23 12.42 -41.78
CA GLY A 38 35.94 13.12 -41.90
C GLY A 38 35.98 14.63 -41.70
N LYS A 39 37.15 15.25 -41.52
CA LYS A 39 37.31 16.70 -41.30
C LYS A 39 37.29 17.52 -42.58
N THR A 40 37.05 18.84 -42.50
CA THR A 40 37.06 19.69 -43.69
C THR A 40 38.48 19.84 -44.23
N VAL A 41 38.66 19.63 -45.54
CA VAL A 41 39.95 19.77 -46.22
C VAL A 41 39.86 20.82 -47.33
N THR A 42 40.89 21.65 -47.43
CA THR A 42 41.06 22.66 -48.47
C THR A 42 42.47 22.60 -49.04
N ALA A 43 42.68 23.08 -50.26
CA ALA A 43 43.97 23.11 -50.91
C ALA A 43 44.15 24.39 -51.75
N SER A 44 45.39 24.69 -52.14
CA SER A 44 45.71 25.80 -53.05
C SER A 44 45.09 25.68 -54.44
N GLY A 45 44.73 24.46 -54.83
CA GLY A 45 44.10 24.12 -56.10
C GLY A 45 44.17 22.61 -56.34
N HIS A 46 43.59 22.14 -57.43
CA HIS A 46 43.80 20.77 -57.89
C HIS A 46 43.76 20.67 -59.42
N ALA A 47 44.36 19.62 -59.95
CA ALA A 47 44.25 19.24 -61.36
C ALA A 47 43.17 18.15 -61.54
N ASP A 48 42.38 18.28 -62.60
CA ASP A 48 41.37 17.30 -63.03
C ASP A 48 40.41 16.87 -61.89
N VAL A 49 40.13 15.57 -61.72
CA VAL A 49 39.24 15.03 -60.68
C VAL A 49 39.92 14.78 -59.31
N TYR A 50 41.23 15.03 -59.20
CA TYR A 50 42.06 14.70 -58.03
C TYR A 50 41.96 15.75 -56.93
N ASN A 51 40.76 15.90 -56.38
CA ASN A 51 40.43 16.94 -55.43
C ASN A 51 40.97 16.68 -54.01
N ALA A 52 40.99 17.73 -53.19
CA ALA A 52 41.61 17.70 -51.87
C ALA A 52 40.93 16.77 -50.85
N ASN A 53 39.66 16.39 -51.01
CA ASN A 53 39.01 15.50 -50.05
C ASN A 53 39.56 14.08 -50.07
N ASN A 54 40.25 13.69 -51.15
CA ASN A 54 40.84 12.36 -51.27
C ASN A 54 41.91 12.12 -50.19
N VAL A 55 42.55 13.16 -49.64
CA VAL A 55 43.61 12.98 -48.62
C VAL A 55 43.12 12.51 -47.25
N LYS A 56 41.81 12.27 -47.07
CA LYS A 56 41.22 11.91 -45.77
C LYS A 56 40.10 10.88 -45.88
N ASP A 57 39.96 10.22 -47.02
CA ASP A 57 38.87 9.28 -47.27
C ASP A 57 39.20 7.86 -46.75
N GLY A 58 40.43 7.64 -46.28
CA GLY A 58 40.90 6.35 -45.77
C GLY A 58 41.23 5.35 -46.88
N ASN A 59 41.27 5.80 -48.14
CA ASN A 59 41.56 5.00 -49.31
C ASN A 59 42.86 5.44 -49.97
N GLN A 60 43.95 4.74 -49.67
CA GLN A 60 45.26 4.99 -50.27
C GLN A 60 45.30 4.87 -51.81
N GLY A 61 44.26 4.31 -52.45
CA GLY A 61 44.15 4.25 -53.92
C GLY A 61 43.70 5.56 -54.59
N THR A 62 43.10 6.50 -53.86
CA THR A 62 42.73 7.83 -54.36
C THR A 62 43.82 8.84 -53.99
N TYR A 63 43.87 10.00 -54.66
CA TYR A 63 44.84 11.04 -54.34
C TYR A 63 44.37 12.44 -54.71
N TRP A 64 44.93 13.43 -54.03
CA TRP A 64 44.92 14.83 -54.42
C TRP A 64 46.15 15.14 -55.27
N GLU A 65 45.97 15.91 -56.34
CA GLU A 65 47.05 16.47 -57.17
C GLU A 65 46.86 17.98 -57.30
N SER A 66 47.89 18.75 -56.98
CA SER A 66 47.87 20.22 -57.14
C SER A 66 47.94 20.64 -58.61
N VAL A 67 47.79 21.95 -58.88
CA VAL A 67 48.01 22.49 -60.24
C VAL A 67 49.47 22.27 -60.69
N ASN A 68 49.66 21.76 -61.91
CA ASN A 68 50.98 21.43 -62.46
C ASN A 68 51.86 22.67 -62.67
N ASN A 69 53.16 22.52 -62.40
CA ASN A 69 54.23 23.52 -62.52
C ASN A 69 54.04 24.78 -61.67
N ALA A 70 53.24 24.72 -60.60
CA ALA A 70 52.83 25.88 -59.82
C ALA A 70 53.34 25.88 -58.35
N PHE A 71 54.46 25.22 -58.04
CA PHE A 71 54.99 25.21 -56.68
C PHE A 71 55.34 26.62 -56.16
N PRO A 72 55.11 26.94 -54.87
CA PRO A 72 54.60 26.05 -53.83
C PRO A 72 53.09 25.82 -53.90
N GLN A 73 52.66 24.62 -53.50
CA GLN A 73 51.25 24.21 -53.42
C GLN A 73 50.96 23.61 -52.03
N TRP A 74 49.73 23.72 -51.54
CA TRP A 74 49.39 23.28 -50.18
C TRP A 74 48.06 22.55 -50.08
N VAL A 75 47.96 21.66 -49.10
CA VAL A 75 46.71 21.02 -48.63
C VAL A 75 46.61 21.14 -47.12
N GLN A 76 45.40 21.36 -46.61
CA GLN A 76 45.14 21.70 -45.22
C GLN A 76 43.88 21.01 -44.68
N VAL A 77 43.97 20.50 -43.46
CA VAL A 77 42.85 19.97 -42.68
C VAL A 77 42.46 20.97 -41.58
N ASP A 78 41.16 21.27 -41.43
CA ASP A 78 40.60 21.92 -40.22
C ASP A 78 40.10 20.86 -39.25
N LEU A 79 40.76 20.72 -38.10
CA LEU A 79 40.40 19.75 -37.06
C LEU A 79 39.07 20.11 -36.35
N GLY A 80 38.57 21.35 -36.54
CA GLY A 80 37.33 21.89 -35.97
C GLY A 80 37.53 22.63 -34.65
N ALA A 81 38.57 22.27 -33.89
CA ALA A 81 39.03 22.94 -32.67
C ALA A 81 40.56 22.79 -32.54
N SER A 82 41.19 23.58 -31.66
CA SER A 82 42.64 23.42 -31.40
C SER A 82 42.91 22.09 -30.72
N ALA A 83 43.82 21.30 -31.26
CA ALA A 83 44.27 20.03 -30.70
C ALA A 83 45.80 20.02 -30.58
N ASN A 84 46.34 19.37 -29.55
CA ASN A 84 47.76 19.10 -29.47
C ASN A 84 48.08 17.90 -30.36
N ILE A 85 49.00 18.09 -31.30
CA ILE A 85 49.42 17.08 -32.29
C ILE A 85 50.93 16.92 -32.23
N ASP A 86 51.43 15.71 -32.44
CA ASP A 86 52.87 15.40 -32.42
C ASP A 86 53.33 14.52 -33.58
N GLN A 87 52.40 14.05 -34.43
CA GLN A 87 52.70 13.21 -35.57
C GLN A 87 51.75 13.45 -36.73
N VAL A 88 52.30 13.41 -37.94
CA VAL A 88 51.53 13.26 -39.18
C VAL A 88 52.05 12.06 -39.97
N VAL A 89 51.15 11.35 -40.64
CA VAL A 89 51.49 10.26 -41.56
C VAL A 89 50.95 10.60 -42.93
N LEU A 90 51.84 10.61 -43.91
CA LEU A 90 51.59 10.99 -45.29
C LEU A 90 51.71 9.75 -46.16
N LYS A 91 50.78 9.54 -47.09
CA LYS A 91 50.83 8.38 -47.99
C LYS A 91 50.67 8.79 -49.44
N LEU A 92 51.28 8.01 -50.33
CA LEU A 92 51.00 7.97 -51.77
C LEU A 92 50.36 6.63 -52.13
N PRO A 93 49.79 6.46 -53.33
CA PRO A 93 49.25 5.17 -53.75
C PRO A 93 50.31 4.09 -53.65
N ALA A 94 49.96 2.96 -53.04
CA ALA A 94 50.93 1.93 -52.65
C ALA A 94 51.74 1.37 -53.82
N GLY A 95 51.20 1.41 -55.04
CA GLY A 95 51.86 0.93 -56.26
C GLY A 95 52.65 1.98 -57.05
N TRP A 96 52.70 3.24 -56.62
CA TRP A 96 53.46 4.30 -57.31
C TRP A 96 54.97 4.16 -57.10
N GLU A 97 55.76 4.62 -58.08
CA GLU A 97 57.22 4.56 -58.05
C GLU A 97 57.83 5.44 -56.96
N THR A 98 59.04 5.06 -56.53
CA THR A 98 59.80 5.81 -55.53
C THR A 98 60.03 7.25 -55.99
N ARG A 99 59.67 8.22 -55.15
CA ARG A 99 59.84 9.64 -55.44
C ARG A 99 60.12 10.43 -54.17
N THR A 100 60.65 11.63 -54.34
CA THR A 100 60.87 12.56 -53.23
C THR A 100 59.97 13.77 -53.41
N GLN A 101 59.23 14.11 -52.36
CA GLN A 101 58.50 15.37 -52.28
C GLN A 101 59.12 16.25 -51.20
N THR A 102 59.37 17.51 -51.53
CA THR A 102 59.90 18.51 -50.61
C THR A 102 58.74 19.29 -50.02
N LEU A 103 58.54 19.21 -48.71
CA LEU A 103 57.42 19.87 -48.04
C LEU A 103 57.77 20.32 -46.63
N ALA A 104 57.00 21.29 -46.11
CA ALA A 104 56.99 21.69 -44.70
C ALA A 104 55.63 21.37 -44.06
N VAL A 105 55.62 21.11 -42.75
CA VAL A 105 54.39 20.96 -41.95
C VAL A 105 54.15 22.26 -41.18
N GLN A 106 52.96 22.85 -41.32
CA GLN A 106 52.59 24.12 -40.73
C GLN A 106 51.30 24.01 -39.89
N GLY A 107 51.20 24.81 -38.85
CA GLY A 107 50.05 24.88 -37.95
C GLY A 107 49.46 26.28 -37.88
N SER A 108 48.15 26.36 -37.63
CA SER A 108 47.46 27.62 -37.36
C SER A 108 46.30 27.42 -36.41
N ALA A 109 46.02 28.42 -35.58
CA ALA A 109 44.81 28.48 -34.76
C ALA A 109 43.60 29.04 -35.54
N ASN A 110 43.83 29.85 -36.58
CA ASN A 110 42.79 30.65 -37.25
C ASN A 110 42.63 30.36 -38.75
N GLY A 111 43.49 29.53 -39.33
CA GLY A 111 43.38 29.08 -40.73
C GLY A 111 43.88 30.09 -41.77
N SER A 112 44.41 31.25 -41.33
CA SER A 112 44.94 32.31 -42.21
C SER A 112 46.41 32.64 -41.95
N THR A 113 46.86 32.64 -40.70
CA THR A 113 48.27 32.87 -40.33
C THR A 113 48.91 31.55 -39.90
N PHE A 114 49.95 31.10 -40.60
CA PHE A 114 50.59 29.79 -40.34
C PHE A 114 51.99 29.95 -39.75
N THR A 115 52.28 29.11 -38.76
CA THR A 115 53.63 28.90 -38.22
C THR A 115 54.17 27.55 -38.68
N THR A 116 55.47 27.49 -38.95
CA THR A 116 56.13 26.24 -39.35
C THR A 116 56.33 25.35 -38.13
N ILE A 117 55.73 24.16 -38.13
CA ILE A 117 55.92 23.11 -37.11
C ILE A 117 57.18 22.32 -37.43
N ILE A 118 57.30 21.88 -38.69
CA ILE A 118 58.50 21.24 -39.22
C ILE A 118 58.94 21.96 -40.49
N GLY A 119 60.20 22.36 -40.53
CA GLY A 119 60.82 23.04 -41.66
C GLY A 119 60.75 22.22 -42.95
N SER A 120 60.91 22.91 -44.10
CA SER A 120 60.88 22.24 -45.39
C SER A 120 62.01 21.22 -45.51
N ALA A 121 61.66 19.98 -45.83
CA ALA A 121 62.60 18.87 -45.98
C ALA A 121 62.18 17.93 -47.12
N ASN A 122 63.14 17.14 -47.60
CA ASN A 122 62.92 16.11 -48.61
C ASN A 122 62.40 14.83 -47.93
N TYR A 123 61.23 14.36 -48.35
CA TYR A 123 60.63 13.12 -47.88
C TYR A 123 60.52 12.12 -49.03
N VAL A 124 61.19 10.98 -48.86
CA VAL A 124 61.22 9.90 -49.85
C VAL A 124 60.03 8.97 -49.62
N PHE A 125 59.11 8.94 -50.58
CA PHE A 125 58.03 7.98 -50.67
C PHE A 125 58.53 6.79 -51.50
N ASN A 126 58.61 5.61 -50.89
CA ASN A 126 59.11 4.40 -51.54
C ASN A 126 58.09 3.27 -51.33
N PRO A 127 57.48 2.68 -52.38
CA PRO A 127 56.46 1.64 -52.24
C PRO A 127 56.95 0.39 -51.52
N ALA A 128 58.26 0.09 -51.59
CA ALA A 128 58.85 -1.06 -50.88
C ALA A 128 59.04 -0.81 -49.37
N VAL A 129 58.85 0.42 -48.89
CA VAL A 129 59.06 0.81 -47.48
C VAL A 129 57.77 1.41 -46.92
N ALA A 130 57.26 0.80 -45.84
CA ALA A 130 56.06 1.26 -45.14
C ALA A 130 54.82 1.48 -46.05
N GLY A 131 54.74 0.79 -47.20
CA GLY A 131 53.62 0.87 -48.13
C GLY A 131 53.48 2.23 -48.81
N ASN A 132 54.58 2.88 -49.20
CA ASN A 132 54.60 4.23 -49.79
C ASN A 132 54.12 5.32 -48.82
N ALA A 133 54.49 5.20 -47.54
CA ALA A 133 54.14 6.13 -46.48
C ALA A 133 55.38 6.78 -45.86
N VAL A 134 55.20 8.01 -45.37
CA VAL A 134 56.19 8.77 -44.61
C VAL A 134 55.54 9.25 -43.31
N THR A 135 56.16 8.92 -42.19
CA THR A 135 55.77 9.42 -40.87
C THR A 135 56.69 10.58 -40.47
N ILE A 136 56.09 11.70 -40.06
CA ILE A 136 56.80 12.89 -39.59
C ILE A 136 56.38 13.15 -38.13
N ASN A 137 57.34 12.99 -37.23
CA ASN A 137 57.17 13.23 -35.80
C ASN A 137 57.74 14.60 -35.42
N PHE A 138 57.10 15.28 -34.47
CA PHE A 138 57.53 16.56 -33.95
C PHE A 138 57.08 16.77 -32.50
N SER A 139 57.66 17.75 -31.82
CA SER A 139 57.23 18.07 -30.45
C SER A 139 55.77 18.52 -30.44
N ALA A 140 55.01 18.02 -29.46
CA ALA A 140 53.59 18.31 -29.32
C ALA A 140 53.28 19.79 -29.47
N THR A 141 52.49 20.13 -30.49
CA THR A 141 52.17 21.51 -30.87
C THR A 141 50.66 21.65 -30.98
N SER A 142 50.10 22.73 -30.43
CA SER A 142 48.67 23.02 -30.55
C SER A 142 48.36 23.64 -31.92
N ALA A 143 47.48 23.01 -32.69
CA ALA A 143 46.99 23.54 -33.95
C ALA A 143 45.52 23.17 -34.16
N ARG A 144 44.75 24.06 -34.77
CA ARG A 144 43.41 23.73 -35.30
C ARG A 144 43.47 23.38 -36.78
N TYR A 145 44.26 24.14 -37.54
CA TYR A 145 44.48 23.93 -38.95
C TYR A 145 45.91 23.42 -39.15
N VAL A 146 46.04 22.29 -39.84
CA VAL A 146 47.35 21.69 -40.15
C VAL A 146 47.50 21.66 -41.67
N ARG A 147 48.61 22.23 -42.17
CA ARG A 147 48.87 22.44 -43.59
C ARG A 147 50.20 21.81 -43.99
N LEU A 148 50.19 21.09 -45.11
CA LEU A 148 51.40 20.67 -45.80
C LEU A 148 51.67 21.64 -46.93
N ASN A 149 52.86 22.22 -46.98
CA ASN A 149 53.27 23.14 -48.04
C ASN A 149 54.42 22.53 -48.85
N PHE A 150 54.11 22.10 -50.07
CA PHE A 150 55.01 21.40 -50.98
C PHE A 150 55.71 22.39 -51.91
N THR A 151 57.01 22.21 -52.14
CA THR A 151 57.84 23.07 -53.00
C THR A 151 58.49 22.33 -54.16
N ALA A 152 58.56 21.00 -54.13
CA ALA A 152 59.06 20.17 -55.23
C ALA A 152 58.56 18.73 -55.16
N ASN A 153 58.50 18.06 -56.30
CA ASN A 153 58.27 16.62 -56.45
C ASN A 153 59.14 16.11 -57.61
N THR A 154 59.92 15.06 -57.39
CA THR A 154 60.89 14.56 -58.38
C THR A 154 60.25 13.76 -59.51
N ALA A 155 59.04 13.23 -59.33
CA ALA A 155 58.41 12.33 -60.29
C ALA A 155 57.32 12.99 -61.15
N TRP A 156 56.69 14.06 -60.65
CA TRP A 156 55.61 14.76 -61.34
C TRP A 156 55.68 16.26 -61.04
N PRO A 157 55.31 17.16 -61.97
CA PRO A 157 55.39 18.60 -61.75
C PRO A 157 54.28 19.15 -60.82
N ALA A 158 53.76 18.39 -59.87
CA ALA A 158 52.74 18.81 -58.89
C ALA A 158 52.93 18.15 -57.52
N ALA A 159 52.35 18.74 -56.48
CA ALA A 159 52.21 18.09 -55.18
C ALA A 159 51.13 17.00 -55.28
N GLN A 160 51.45 15.81 -54.79
CA GLN A 160 50.51 14.68 -54.80
C GLN A 160 50.43 14.04 -53.43
N LEU A 161 49.23 13.66 -52.99
CA LEU A 161 49.05 12.99 -51.70
C LEU A 161 47.78 12.13 -51.66
N SER A 162 47.89 10.90 -51.18
CA SER A 162 46.74 9.99 -50.98
C SER A 162 46.13 10.08 -49.61
N GLU A 163 46.93 10.16 -48.55
CA GLU A 163 46.41 10.32 -47.19
C GLU A 163 47.23 11.34 -46.42
N PHE A 164 46.52 12.15 -45.63
CA PHE A 164 47.06 13.10 -44.67
C PHE A 164 46.47 12.82 -43.29
N GLU A 165 47.13 11.92 -42.56
CA GLU A 165 46.72 11.51 -41.22
C GLU A 165 47.40 12.41 -40.18
N ILE A 166 46.63 12.88 -39.19
CA ILE A 166 47.12 13.78 -38.13
C ILE A 166 46.80 13.13 -36.79
N TYR A 167 47.81 12.88 -35.98
CA TYR A 167 47.64 12.19 -34.70
C TYR A 167 47.79 13.16 -33.53
N GLY A 168 46.87 13.05 -32.57
CA GLY A 168 46.92 13.82 -31.34
C GLY A 168 48.09 13.37 -30.45
N ALA A 169 48.74 14.34 -29.80
CA ALA A 169 49.78 14.09 -28.82
C ALA A 169 49.16 13.36 -27.61
N GLY A 170 49.35 12.05 -27.57
CA GLY A 170 48.74 11.17 -26.58
C GLY A 170 49.28 11.43 -25.19
N GLY A 171 48.54 12.21 -24.39
CA GLY A 171 48.60 12.13 -22.94
C GLY A 171 47.91 10.85 -22.47
N THR A 172 48.47 9.69 -22.80
CA THR A 172 48.08 8.41 -22.22
C THR A 172 49.32 7.57 -22.05
N THR A 173 49.80 7.48 -20.82
CA THR A 173 50.41 6.23 -20.35
C THR A 173 49.46 5.09 -20.76
N PRO A 174 49.94 4.01 -21.41
CA PRO A 174 49.16 2.80 -21.57
C PRO A 174 48.56 2.44 -20.20
N PRO A 175 47.27 2.07 -20.09
CA PRO A 175 46.73 1.57 -18.84
C PRO A 175 47.64 0.46 -18.34
N VAL A 176 48.09 0.58 -17.10
CA VAL A 176 48.76 -0.53 -16.42
C VAL A 176 47.75 -1.67 -16.38
N ASP A 177 48.15 -2.87 -16.78
CA ASP A 177 47.40 -4.10 -16.50
C ASP A 177 48.01 -4.71 -15.24
N PRO A 178 47.28 -4.82 -14.11
CA PRO A 178 45.85 -4.51 -13.94
C PRO A 178 45.55 -3.00 -13.84
N PRO A 179 44.32 -2.58 -14.24
CA PRO A 179 43.90 -1.17 -14.20
C PRO A 179 44.17 -0.51 -12.84
N GLN A 180 44.75 0.70 -12.85
CA GLN A 180 44.94 1.49 -11.63
C GLN A 180 43.61 2.10 -11.16
N GLY A 181 43.33 1.99 -9.85
CA GLY A 181 42.13 2.52 -9.21
C GLY A 181 41.28 1.44 -8.56
N THR A 182 40.15 1.84 -7.96
CA THR A 182 39.20 0.93 -7.33
C THR A 182 38.06 0.61 -8.31
N ASN A 183 37.58 -0.63 -8.32
CA ASN A 183 36.36 -0.98 -9.04
C ASN A 183 35.15 -0.28 -8.39
N VAL A 184 34.54 0.67 -9.09
CA VAL A 184 33.40 1.46 -8.58
C VAL A 184 32.04 0.83 -8.87
N ALA A 185 32.00 -0.31 -9.56
CA ALA A 185 30.76 -0.99 -9.95
C ALA A 185 30.17 -1.91 -8.87
N VAL A 186 30.98 -2.34 -7.90
CA VAL A 186 30.59 -3.35 -6.91
C VAL A 186 29.38 -2.87 -6.10
N GLY A 187 28.32 -3.69 -6.05
CA GLY A 187 27.10 -3.40 -5.29
C GLY A 187 26.25 -2.23 -5.81
N LYS A 188 26.63 -1.62 -6.95
CA LYS A 188 25.82 -0.58 -7.61
C LYS A 188 24.58 -1.17 -8.27
N SER A 189 23.58 -0.33 -8.55
CA SER A 189 22.36 -0.77 -9.22
C SER A 189 22.69 -1.26 -10.64
N ILE A 190 22.24 -2.45 -10.99
CA ILE A 190 22.45 -3.06 -12.29
C ILE A 190 21.17 -3.75 -12.77
N SER A 191 20.84 -3.59 -14.04
CA SER A 191 19.62 -4.13 -14.66
C SER A 191 19.92 -4.72 -16.03
N ALA A 192 19.11 -5.68 -16.48
CA ALA A 192 19.29 -6.32 -17.77
C ALA A 192 18.00 -6.31 -18.60
N SER A 193 18.12 -6.41 -19.92
CA SER A 193 16.96 -6.55 -20.83
C SER A 193 16.22 -7.88 -20.67
N GLY A 194 16.80 -8.83 -19.94
CA GLY A 194 16.27 -10.15 -19.62
C GLY A 194 17.34 -11.00 -18.95
N SER A 195 16.95 -12.12 -18.34
CA SER A 195 17.88 -13.09 -17.76
C SER A 195 17.41 -14.52 -18.02
N THR A 196 18.36 -15.45 -18.10
CA THR A 196 18.06 -16.89 -18.20
C THR A 196 18.11 -17.51 -16.81
N GLY A 197 17.00 -18.10 -16.35
CA GLY A 197 16.92 -18.80 -15.07
C GLY A 197 17.33 -17.91 -13.88
N THR A 198 18.28 -18.38 -13.08
CA THR A 198 18.82 -17.68 -11.89
C THR A 198 20.04 -16.81 -12.18
N PHE A 199 20.46 -16.68 -13.45
CA PHE A 199 21.63 -15.89 -13.86
C PHE A 199 21.26 -14.42 -14.04
N VAL A 200 20.89 -13.77 -12.94
CA VAL A 200 20.34 -12.41 -12.88
C VAL A 200 21.41 -11.32 -12.93
N ALA A 201 21.02 -10.08 -13.27
CA ALA A 201 21.94 -8.95 -13.48
C ALA A 201 22.87 -8.66 -12.29
N THR A 202 22.39 -8.79 -11.05
CA THR A 202 23.16 -8.52 -9.83
C THR A 202 24.36 -9.45 -9.64
N ASN A 203 24.35 -10.61 -10.29
CA ASN A 203 25.49 -11.52 -10.28
C ASN A 203 26.70 -10.95 -11.05
N ALA A 204 26.51 -9.92 -11.87
CA ALA A 204 27.59 -9.34 -12.66
C ALA A 204 28.36 -8.23 -11.92
N ASN A 205 28.02 -7.89 -10.68
CA ASN A 205 28.76 -6.90 -9.90
C ASN A 205 28.77 -7.20 -8.39
N ASP A 206 28.67 -8.48 -8.04
CA ASP A 206 28.72 -9.00 -6.66
C ASP A 206 30.15 -9.30 -6.19
N ASN A 207 31.16 -9.07 -7.05
CA ASN A 207 32.57 -9.36 -6.83
C ASN A 207 32.87 -10.87 -6.74
N SER A 208 32.06 -11.69 -7.41
CA SER A 208 32.19 -13.14 -7.46
C SER A 208 32.20 -13.63 -8.92
N THR A 209 33.35 -14.17 -9.35
CA THR A 209 33.46 -14.83 -10.66
C THR A 209 32.79 -16.22 -10.72
N SER A 210 32.26 -16.70 -9.59
CA SER A 210 31.55 -17.99 -9.50
C SER A 210 30.06 -17.89 -9.87
N THR A 211 29.52 -16.68 -9.81
CA THR A 211 28.18 -16.29 -10.22
C THR A 211 28.27 -15.51 -11.53
N TYR A 212 27.19 -15.46 -12.32
CA TYR A 212 27.16 -14.66 -13.54
C TYR A 212 25.75 -14.28 -13.95
N TRP A 213 25.67 -13.21 -14.73
CA TRP A 213 24.48 -12.86 -15.51
C TRP A 213 24.53 -13.52 -16.89
N GLU A 214 23.39 -14.01 -17.37
CA GLU A 214 23.19 -14.45 -18.74
C GLU A 214 21.89 -13.85 -19.30
N GLY A 215 21.97 -13.20 -20.45
CA GLY A 215 20.81 -12.65 -21.14
C GLY A 215 19.82 -13.72 -21.62
N ALA A 216 18.57 -13.32 -21.87
CA ALA A 216 17.54 -14.23 -22.41
C ALA A 216 17.71 -14.55 -23.92
N GLY A 217 18.50 -13.75 -24.65
CA GLY A 217 18.80 -13.90 -26.07
C GLY A 217 19.57 -12.69 -26.60
N ASN A 218 20.24 -12.81 -27.75
CA ASN A 218 20.89 -11.68 -28.40
C ASN A 218 19.92 -10.91 -29.34
N PRO A 219 19.93 -9.56 -29.36
CA PRO A 219 20.78 -8.72 -28.52
C PRO A 219 20.32 -8.70 -27.06
N SER A 220 21.28 -8.74 -26.13
CA SER A 220 21.02 -8.56 -24.70
C SER A 220 21.76 -7.32 -24.18
N GLN A 221 21.14 -6.62 -23.23
CA GLN A 221 21.70 -5.41 -22.63
C GLN A 221 21.89 -5.60 -21.13
N LEU A 222 23.01 -5.11 -20.60
CA LEU A 222 23.30 -5.03 -19.18
C LEU A 222 23.68 -3.59 -18.83
N THR A 223 22.89 -2.94 -17.98
CA THR A 223 22.98 -1.51 -17.66
C THR A 223 23.34 -1.32 -16.20
N LEU A 224 24.47 -0.68 -15.95
CA LEU A 224 25.00 -0.32 -14.64
C LEU A 224 24.78 1.17 -14.34
N ASP A 225 24.23 1.50 -13.18
CA ASP A 225 24.06 2.87 -12.68
C ASP A 225 25.00 3.13 -11.51
N LEU A 226 26.00 4.00 -11.71
CA LEU A 226 26.99 4.36 -10.70
C LEU A 226 26.42 5.32 -9.64
N GLY A 227 25.20 5.83 -9.83
CA GLY A 227 24.51 6.79 -8.96
C GLY A 227 24.78 8.24 -9.33
N ALA A 228 26.06 8.55 -9.60
CA ALA A 228 26.51 9.89 -9.99
C ALA A 228 27.61 9.80 -11.05
N ASN A 229 27.98 10.93 -11.67
CA ASN A 229 29.06 10.98 -12.64
C ASN A 229 30.38 10.42 -12.08
N HIS A 230 31.02 9.54 -12.83
CA HIS A 230 32.37 9.06 -12.62
C HIS A 230 33.20 9.31 -13.88
N SER A 231 34.42 9.80 -13.69
CA SER A 231 35.43 9.84 -14.74
C SER A 231 36.11 8.48 -14.79
N ILE A 232 35.76 7.68 -15.80
CA ILE A 232 36.25 6.31 -15.97
C ILE A 232 37.43 6.28 -16.95
N THR A 233 38.28 5.27 -16.81
CA THR A 233 39.46 5.05 -17.67
C THR A 233 39.42 3.68 -18.35
N SER A 234 38.74 2.70 -17.75
CA SER A 234 38.52 1.39 -18.36
C SER A 234 37.36 0.66 -17.70
N ILE A 235 36.83 -0.33 -18.41
CA ILE A 235 35.99 -1.38 -17.82
C ILE A 235 36.70 -2.73 -17.96
N VAL A 236 36.45 -3.64 -17.02
CA VAL A 236 36.95 -5.01 -17.07
C VAL A 236 35.76 -5.94 -17.01
N LEU A 237 35.66 -6.81 -18.01
CA LEU A 237 34.63 -7.83 -18.09
C LEU A 237 35.25 -9.18 -17.81
N LYS A 238 34.64 -9.97 -16.93
CA LYS A 238 35.09 -11.33 -16.64
C LYS A 238 33.99 -12.35 -16.89
N LEU A 239 34.41 -13.56 -17.23
CA LEU A 239 33.63 -14.78 -17.14
C LEU A 239 34.22 -15.66 -16.04
N ASN A 240 33.49 -16.71 -15.64
CA ASN A 240 34.03 -17.69 -14.70
C ASN A 240 35.33 -18.30 -15.26
N PRO A 241 36.43 -18.33 -14.49
CA PRO A 241 37.75 -18.78 -14.96
C PRO A 241 37.88 -20.30 -15.16
N ASP A 242 36.88 -21.09 -14.75
CA ASP A 242 36.92 -22.55 -14.88
C ASP A 242 37.09 -22.99 -16.34
N ALA A 243 37.95 -23.99 -16.56
CA ALA A 243 38.25 -24.51 -17.89
C ALA A 243 37.01 -25.01 -18.66
N GLN A 244 35.94 -25.39 -17.95
CA GLN A 244 34.65 -25.83 -18.54
C GLN A 244 33.97 -24.75 -19.39
N TRP A 245 34.30 -23.47 -19.19
CA TRP A 245 33.78 -22.39 -20.03
C TRP A 245 34.43 -22.37 -21.43
N GLY A 246 35.64 -22.91 -21.60
CA GLY A 246 36.35 -22.91 -22.89
C GLY A 246 36.61 -21.51 -23.48
N PRO A 247 37.48 -21.40 -24.51
CA PRO A 247 37.68 -20.15 -25.24
C PRO A 247 36.43 -19.74 -26.01
N ARG A 248 36.03 -18.47 -25.92
CA ARG A 248 34.86 -17.94 -26.64
C ARG A 248 35.05 -16.47 -26.99
N SER A 249 34.26 -15.97 -27.92
CA SER A 249 34.20 -14.54 -28.24
C SER A 249 32.81 -13.99 -28.01
N GLN A 250 32.73 -12.81 -27.40
CA GLN A 250 31.50 -12.03 -27.28
C GLN A 250 31.64 -10.73 -28.07
N THR A 251 30.61 -10.36 -28.85
CA THR A 251 30.55 -9.10 -29.57
C THR A 251 29.86 -8.06 -28.70
N ILE A 252 30.60 -7.05 -28.27
CA ILE A 252 30.21 -6.11 -27.23
C ILE A 252 30.37 -4.68 -27.74
N GLN A 253 29.32 -3.88 -27.53
CA GLN A 253 29.36 -2.43 -27.63
C GLN A 253 29.27 -1.82 -26.22
N VAL A 254 30.08 -0.79 -25.94
CA VAL A 254 30.01 -0.05 -24.68
C VAL A 254 29.34 1.29 -24.93
N LEU A 255 28.22 1.50 -24.26
CA LEU A 255 27.45 2.72 -24.31
C LEU A 255 27.48 3.41 -22.95
N GLY A 256 27.31 4.73 -22.93
CA GLY A 256 27.15 5.43 -21.66
C GLY A 256 26.60 6.84 -21.84
N HIS A 257 26.14 7.40 -20.72
CA HIS A 257 25.72 8.79 -20.62
C HIS A 257 26.04 9.35 -19.24
N ASN A 258 26.17 10.67 -19.15
CA ASN A 258 26.41 11.37 -17.90
C ASN A 258 25.09 11.62 -17.13
N GLN A 259 25.17 12.19 -15.95
CA GLN A 259 24.02 12.45 -15.07
C GLN A 259 23.07 13.54 -15.58
N ASP A 260 23.50 14.34 -16.56
CA ASP A 260 22.73 15.46 -17.12
C ASP A 260 21.97 15.06 -18.40
N THR A 261 22.12 13.82 -18.85
CA THR A 261 21.51 13.28 -20.06
C THR A 261 20.87 11.92 -19.77
N THR A 262 19.96 11.49 -20.62
CA THR A 262 19.26 10.20 -20.51
C THR A 262 19.49 9.28 -21.71
N THR A 263 20.13 9.79 -22.76
CA THR A 263 20.35 9.05 -24.01
C THR A 263 21.74 8.44 -24.02
N PHE A 264 21.81 7.12 -24.19
CA PHE A 264 23.08 6.40 -24.33
C PHE A 264 23.83 6.80 -25.60
N SER A 265 25.09 7.20 -25.44
CA SER A 265 26.02 7.50 -26.52
C SER A 265 27.03 6.38 -26.70
N ASN A 266 27.54 6.22 -27.92
CA ASN A 266 28.56 5.20 -28.22
C ASN A 266 29.92 5.59 -27.65
N LEU A 267 30.38 4.87 -26.62
CA LEU A 267 31.71 5.07 -26.03
C LEU A 267 32.76 4.15 -26.67
N VAL A 268 32.40 2.90 -26.93
CA VAL A 268 33.21 1.94 -27.67
C VAL A 268 32.32 1.24 -28.68
N ALA A 269 32.69 1.32 -29.96
CA ALA A 269 31.95 0.68 -31.05
C ALA A 269 31.89 -0.84 -30.88
N SER A 270 30.83 -1.46 -31.43
CA SER A 270 30.62 -2.90 -31.34
C SER A 270 31.78 -3.67 -31.97
N GLN A 271 32.42 -4.55 -31.20
CA GLN A 271 33.50 -5.41 -31.67
C GLN A 271 33.59 -6.72 -30.88
N ALA A 272 34.26 -7.71 -31.46
CA ALA A 272 34.45 -9.03 -30.85
C ALA A 272 35.61 -9.02 -29.85
N TYR A 273 35.35 -9.49 -28.64
CA TYR A 273 36.35 -9.68 -27.59
C TYR A 273 36.52 -11.16 -27.27
N ALA A 274 37.77 -11.61 -27.14
CA ALA A 274 38.09 -13.00 -26.86
C ALA A 274 38.24 -13.22 -25.34
N PHE A 275 37.53 -14.22 -24.82
CA PHE A 275 37.63 -14.70 -23.45
C PHE A 275 38.29 -16.09 -23.49
N ASN A 276 39.37 -16.25 -22.73
CA ASN A 276 40.10 -17.52 -22.64
C ASN A 276 40.34 -17.89 -21.17
N PRO A 277 39.89 -19.07 -20.70
CA PRO A 277 40.14 -19.52 -19.33
C PRO A 277 41.64 -19.54 -18.98
N ALA A 278 42.52 -19.81 -19.95
CA ALA A 278 43.97 -19.81 -19.76
C ALA A 278 44.55 -18.42 -19.42
N THR A 279 43.84 -17.34 -19.75
CA THR A 279 44.19 -15.96 -19.40
C THR A 279 43.23 -15.38 -18.36
N GLY A 280 42.55 -16.24 -17.60
CA GLY A 280 41.64 -15.85 -16.52
C GLY A 280 40.28 -15.33 -17.00
N ASN A 281 39.88 -15.62 -18.24
CA ASN A 281 38.57 -15.26 -18.80
C ASN A 281 38.21 -13.78 -18.58
N THR A 282 39.19 -12.91 -18.78
CA THR A 282 39.11 -11.49 -18.48
C THR A 282 39.43 -10.67 -19.73
N VAL A 283 38.67 -9.60 -19.94
CA VAL A 283 38.90 -8.61 -21.01
C VAL A 283 38.88 -7.23 -20.38
N THR A 284 39.93 -6.45 -20.61
CA THR A 284 39.99 -5.03 -20.27
C THR A 284 39.67 -4.20 -21.50
N ILE A 285 38.67 -3.33 -21.41
CA ILE A 285 38.27 -2.40 -22.47
C ILE A 285 38.64 -0.98 -22.02
N PRO A 286 39.64 -0.33 -22.66
CA PRO A 286 39.94 1.06 -22.42
C PRO A 286 38.75 1.94 -22.83
N VAL A 287 38.27 2.77 -21.90
CA VAL A 287 37.19 3.72 -22.17
C VAL A 287 37.36 4.92 -21.27
N THR A 288 37.60 6.09 -21.86
CA THR A 288 37.70 7.35 -21.13
C THR A 288 36.44 8.17 -21.34
N ALA A 289 35.62 8.30 -20.30
CA ALA A 289 34.37 9.04 -20.35
C ALA A 289 33.95 9.52 -18.96
N THR A 290 33.11 10.55 -18.90
CA THR A 290 32.36 10.87 -17.69
C THR A 290 30.96 10.29 -17.81
N VAL A 291 30.63 9.32 -16.96
CA VAL A 291 29.38 8.55 -17.04
C VAL A 291 28.72 8.43 -15.68
N LYS A 292 27.39 8.50 -15.66
CA LYS A 292 26.56 8.01 -14.56
C LYS A 292 26.12 6.58 -14.85
N ARG A 293 25.72 6.31 -16.09
CA ARG A 293 25.27 5.00 -16.55
C ARG A 293 26.14 4.46 -17.66
N LEU A 294 26.44 3.17 -17.56
CA LEU A 294 27.08 2.37 -18.61
C LEU A 294 26.14 1.27 -19.04
N GLN A 295 26.11 0.97 -20.33
CA GLN A 295 25.37 -0.16 -20.87
C GLN A 295 26.27 -0.97 -21.79
N LEU A 296 26.33 -2.27 -21.51
CA LEU A 296 26.91 -3.25 -22.44
C LEU A 296 25.78 -3.75 -23.32
N ASN A 297 25.96 -3.64 -24.63
CA ASN A 297 25.05 -4.22 -25.63
C ASN A 297 25.77 -5.38 -26.32
N PHE A 298 25.26 -6.59 -26.10
CA PHE A 298 25.81 -7.82 -26.64
C PHE A 298 25.02 -8.22 -27.89
N THR A 299 25.71 -8.49 -28.99
CA THR A 299 25.07 -8.91 -30.25
C THR A 299 25.53 -10.28 -30.74
N GLY A 300 26.43 -10.95 -30.01
CA GLY A 300 26.87 -12.30 -30.33
C GLY A 300 27.73 -12.90 -29.23
N ASN A 301 27.66 -14.21 -29.05
CA ASN A 301 28.49 -15.01 -28.13
C ASN A 301 28.73 -16.39 -28.78
N THR A 302 29.98 -16.83 -28.92
CA THR A 302 30.29 -18.13 -29.53
C THR A 302 30.17 -19.31 -28.57
N GLY A 303 29.99 -19.06 -27.27
CA GLY A 303 29.90 -20.08 -26.21
C GLY A 303 28.54 -20.22 -25.54
N ALA A 304 27.57 -19.34 -25.84
CA ALA A 304 26.21 -19.38 -25.30
C ALA A 304 25.22 -18.60 -26.21
N PRO A 305 23.90 -18.78 -26.06
CA PRO A 305 22.89 -18.11 -26.88
C PRO A 305 22.81 -16.58 -26.70
N ALA A 306 23.30 -16.04 -25.57
CA ALA A 306 23.20 -14.63 -25.21
C ALA A 306 24.51 -14.09 -24.59
N GLY A 307 24.58 -12.78 -24.34
CA GLY A 307 25.66 -12.18 -23.56
C GLY A 307 25.76 -12.76 -22.14
N GLN A 308 26.97 -13.01 -21.68
CA GLN A 308 27.28 -13.49 -20.32
C GLN A 308 28.34 -12.62 -19.66
N VAL A 309 28.16 -12.29 -18.39
CA VAL A 309 29.13 -11.52 -17.59
C VAL A 309 29.12 -12.02 -16.15
N ALA A 310 30.25 -12.51 -15.68
CA ALA A 310 30.47 -12.83 -14.27
C ALA A 310 30.84 -11.57 -13.48
N GLU A 311 31.65 -10.68 -14.05
CA GLU A 311 31.98 -9.39 -13.42
C GLU A 311 32.04 -8.27 -14.45
N PHE A 312 31.27 -7.20 -14.22
CA PHE A 312 31.29 -5.93 -14.91
C PHE A 312 31.95 -4.89 -14.01
N GLN A 313 33.26 -4.79 -14.11
CA GLN A 313 34.08 -3.91 -13.28
C GLN A 313 34.31 -2.59 -14.00
N VAL A 314 34.26 -1.47 -13.28
CA VAL A 314 34.48 -0.12 -13.81
C VAL A 314 35.59 0.53 -13.02
N TYR A 315 36.64 0.98 -13.70
CA TYR A 315 37.78 1.63 -13.09
C TYR A 315 37.78 3.12 -13.44
N GLY A 316 37.83 3.95 -12.40
CA GLY A 316 37.72 5.39 -12.50
C GLY A 316 37.67 6.04 -11.12
N ALA A 317 37.40 7.33 -11.11
CA ALA A 317 37.15 8.09 -9.89
C ALA A 317 35.80 8.80 -9.99
N ALA A 318 35.17 9.06 -8.84
CA ALA A 318 33.99 9.93 -8.79
C ALA A 318 34.32 11.28 -9.42
N ALA A 319 33.44 11.78 -10.28
CA ALA A 319 33.56 13.13 -10.81
C ALA A 319 33.14 14.15 -9.74
N ALA A 320 33.44 15.43 -9.98
CA ALA A 320 33.04 16.49 -9.07
C ALA A 320 31.51 16.54 -8.96
N ASN A 321 31.00 16.38 -7.73
CA ASN A 321 29.58 16.50 -7.40
C ASN A 321 29.39 17.10 -6.00
N PRO A 322 28.21 17.70 -5.72
CA PRO A 322 27.81 18.06 -4.38
C PRO A 322 27.74 16.85 -3.44
N ASP A 323 27.85 17.09 -2.13
CA ASP A 323 27.58 16.12 -1.06
C ASP A 323 27.11 16.89 0.16
N LEU A 324 25.82 17.15 0.24
CA LEU A 324 25.13 17.79 1.33
C LEU A 324 25.12 16.84 2.54
N THR A 325 25.25 17.43 3.71
CA THR A 325 25.27 16.67 4.96
C THR A 325 24.74 17.56 6.07
N VAL A 326 23.82 17.03 6.87
CA VAL A 326 23.41 17.69 8.10
C VAL A 326 24.43 17.36 9.18
N THR A 327 25.18 18.37 9.62
CA THR A 327 26.29 18.21 10.58
C THR A 327 25.89 18.51 12.03
N SER A 328 24.80 19.27 12.24
CA SER A 328 24.20 19.44 13.56
C SER A 328 22.73 19.84 13.44
N VAL A 329 21.93 19.48 14.45
CA VAL A 329 20.55 19.94 14.63
C VAL A 329 20.42 20.46 16.05
N THR A 330 19.95 21.69 16.24
CA THR A 330 19.81 22.36 17.54
C THR A 330 18.46 23.05 17.66
N TRP A 331 18.12 23.51 18.87
CA TRP A 331 16.91 24.27 19.12
C TRP A 331 17.15 25.43 20.08
N ALA A 332 16.30 26.45 19.99
CA ALA A 332 16.26 27.56 20.94
C ALA A 332 14.79 27.90 21.27
N PRO A 333 14.48 28.27 22.54
CA PRO A 333 15.38 28.31 23.70
C PRO A 333 15.78 26.90 24.18
N ALA A 334 16.84 26.79 25.01
CA ALA A 334 17.39 25.50 25.43
C ALA A 334 16.45 24.70 26.36
N SER A 335 15.63 25.39 27.15
CA SER A 335 14.60 24.81 28.03
C SER A 335 13.26 25.49 27.76
N PRO A 336 12.61 25.18 26.62
CA PRO A 336 11.34 25.79 26.27
C PRO A 336 10.22 25.29 27.17
N SER A 337 9.22 26.14 27.35
CA SER A 337 7.91 25.78 27.90
C SER A 337 6.87 25.67 26.79
N GLU A 338 5.67 25.18 27.10
CA GLU A 338 4.55 25.12 26.15
C GLU A 338 4.10 26.49 25.59
N SER A 339 4.59 27.59 26.16
CA SER A 339 4.34 28.96 25.70
C SER A 339 5.51 29.56 24.90
N SER A 340 6.64 28.85 24.81
CA SER A 340 7.84 29.32 24.11
C SER A 340 7.71 29.08 22.62
N ALA A 341 7.94 30.08 21.78
CA ALA A 341 8.18 29.83 20.35
C ALA A 341 9.56 29.16 20.18
N ILE A 342 9.58 28.01 19.50
CA ILE A 342 10.79 27.20 19.32
C ILE A 342 11.34 27.40 17.91
N ALA A 343 12.63 27.67 17.80
CA ALA A 343 13.36 27.67 16.54
C ALA A 343 14.23 26.41 16.47
N LEU A 344 14.03 25.57 15.45
CA LEU A 344 14.94 24.48 15.12
C LEU A 344 15.96 24.99 14.11
N SER A 345 17.23 24.59 14.27
CA SER A 345 18.32 24.99 13.38
C SER A 345 19.12 23.78 12.94
N ALA A 346 19.53 23.75 11.67
CA ALA A 346 20.39 22.70 11.12
C ALA A 346 21.58 23.33 10.42
N ALA A 347 22.78 22.81 10.70
CA ALA A 347 23.98 23.14 9.95
C ALA A 347 24.13 22.17 8.78
N VAL A 348 24.02 22.68 7.56
CA VAL A 348 24.20 21.93 6.32
C VAL A 348 25.57 22.25 5.73
N LYS A 349 26.35 21.23 5.47
CA LYS A 349 27.66 21.33 4.82
C LYS A 349 27.62 20.66 3.46
N ASN A 350 28.23 21.27 2.46
CA ASN A 350 28.57 20.59 1.22
C ASN A 350 29.99 20.03 1.35
N ASN A 351 30.12 18.73 1.65
CA ASN A 351 31.38 17.99 1.68
C ASN A 351 31.91 17.67 0.27
N GLY A 352 31.10 17.89 -0.76
CA GLY A 352 31.40 17.55 -2.14
C GLY A 352 32.40 18.50 -2.77
N SER A 353 32.91 18.09 -3.93
CA SER A 353 33.89 18.86 -4.70
C SER A 353 33.28 19.76 -5.77
N ALA A 354 31.93 19.78 -5.90
CA ALA A 354 31.19 20.73 -6.73
C ALA A 354 30.16 21.54 -5.92
N ASN A 355 29.72 22.67 -6.47
CA ASN A 355 28.71 23.52 -5.84
C ASN A 355 27.33 22.85 -5.85
N ALA A 356 26.65 22.83 -4.72
CA ALA A 356 25.26 22.39 -4.61
C ALA A 356 24.30 23.50 -5.05
N ALA A 357 23.22 23.12 -5.75
CA ALA A 357 22.08 24.01 -5.96
C ALA A 357 21.35 24.29 -4.63
N ALA A 358 20.34 25.16 -4.66
CA ALA A 358 19.50 25.38 -3.48
C ALA A 358 18.69 24.12 -3.14
N ALA A 359 18.56 23.81 -1.85
CA ALA A 359 17.88 22.64 -1.33
C ALA A 359 16.94 23.02 -0.18
N THR A 360 16.04 22.11 0.20
CA THR A 360 15.19 22.28 1.39
C THR A 360 15.73 21.45 2.54
N VAL A 361 15.73 22.02 3.76
CA VAL A 361 15.88 21.26 5.01
C VAL A 361 14.52 21.12 5.66
N ASN A 362 14.10 19.88 5.91
CA ASN A 362 12.91 19.53 6.66
C ASN A 362 13.30 19.15 8.10
N PHE A 363 12.63 19.74 9.07
CA PHE A 363 12.80 19.45 10.50
C PHE A 363 11.64 18.60 11.01
N TYR A 364 11.95 17.62 11.85
CA TYR A 364 10.98 16.67 12.38
C TYR A 364 11.01 16.62 13.90
N LEU A 365 9.83 16.50 14.50
CA LEU A 365 9.63 16.13 15.91
C LEU A 365 8.93 14.76 15.95
N ASN A 366 9.55 13.75 16.57
CA ASN A 366 9.01 12.37 16.60
C ASN A 366 8.59 11.87 15.21
N ASN A 367 9.44 12.09 14.19
CA ASN A 367 9.19 11.78 12.77
C ASN A 367 8.03 12.54 12.12
N THR A 368 7.40 13.51 12.79
CA THR A 368 6.39 14.40 12.19
C THR A 368 7.04 15.69 11.71
N LEU A 369 6.76 16.10 10.46
CA LEU A 369 7.30 17.34 9.90
C LEU A 369 6.86 18.54 10.75
N ALA A 370 7.82 19.23 11.36
CA ALA A 370 7.59 20.36 12.26
C ALA A 370 7.77 21.71 11.57
N GLY A 371 8.58 21.77 10.51
CA GLY A 371 8.82 22.96 9.70
C GLY A 371 9.94 22.72 8.68
N SER A 372 10.09 23.65 7.74
CA SER A 372 11.12 23.57 6.70
C SER A 372 11.85 24.89 6.55
N ALA A 373 13.10 24.85 6.10
CA ALA A 373 13.90 26.03 5.78
C ALA A 373 14.64 25.83 4.45
N GLN A 374 14.87 26.92 3.72
CA GLN A 374 15.60 26.89 2.45
C GLN A 374 17.11 27.04 2.69
N VAL A 375 17.89 26.12 2.14
CA VAL A 375 19.34 26.21 2.00
C VAL A 375 19.62 26.79 0.61
N GLY A 376 20.21 27.97 0.55
CA GLY A 376 20.66 28.55 -0.73
C GLY A 376 21.76 27.69 -1.38
N ALA A 377 22.13 28.02 -2.62
CA ALA A 377 23.24 27.35 -3.29
C ALA A 377 24.51 27.37 -2.42
N LEU A 378 25.16 26.22 -2.27
CA LEU A 378 26.24 26.02 -1.31
C LEU A 378 27.51 25.58 -2.03
N ALA A 379 28.55 26.43 -1.99
CA ALA A 379 29.83 26.13 -2.62
C ALA A 379 30.49 24.87 -2.02
N ALA A 380 31.33 24.20 -2.82
CA ALA A 380 32.13 23.07 -2.35
C ALA A 380 32.89 23.41 -1.05
N GLY A 381 32.76 22.57 -0.02
CA GLY A 381 33.37 22.76 1.30
C GLY A 381 32.68 23.76 2.23
N ALA A 382 31.68 24.51 1.75
CA ALA A 382 30.99 25.51 2.56
C ALA A 382 29.95 24.89 3.51
N THR A 383 29.73 25.56 4.63
CA THR A 383 28.69 25.22 5.62
C THR A 383 27.78 26.43 5.80
N THR A 384 26.47 26.19 5.90
CA THR A 384 25.48 27.20 6.28
C THR A 384 24.56 26.65 7.37
N THR A 385 23.98 27.54 8.18
CA THR A 385 22.96 27.18 9.15
C THR A 385 21.63 27.76 8.71
N VAL A 386 20.61 26.92 8.64
CA VAL A 386 19.24 27.33 8.36
C VAL A 386 18.36 27.04 9.55
N SER A 387 17.33 27.85 9.75
CA SER A 387 16.44 27.73 10.91
C SER A 387 14.98 27.83 10.48
N ALA A 388 14.12 27.06 11.15
CA ALA A 388 12.67 27.14 11.04
C ALA A 388 12.07 27.44 12.42
N ASN A 389 11.22 28.46 12.51
CA ASN A 389 10.40 28.70 13.70
C ASN A 389 9.19 27.77 13.63
N ILE A 390 9.10 26.83 14.56
CA ILE A 390 8.04 25.82 14.63
C ILE A 390 6.93 26.22 15.61
N GLY A 391 6.99 27.44 16.16
CA GLY A 391 6.05 27.96 17.14
C GLY A 391 6.16 27.26 18.50
N ALA A 392 5.15 27.46 19.33
CA ALA A 392 5.01 26.71 20.57
C ALA A 392 4.54 25.28 20.32
N LYS A 393 4.95 24.36 21.19
CA LYS A 393 4.59 22.94 21.14
C LYS A 393 4.12 22.47 22.51
N PRO A 394 3.25 21.44 22.59
CA PRO A 394 2.80 20.89 23.87
C PRO A 394 3.97 20.42 24.75
N ALA A 395 3.79 20.39 26.07
CA ALA A 395 4.81 19.81 26.94
C ALA A 395 5.03 18.35 26.60
N GLY A 396 6.27 17.92 26.72
CA GLY A 396 6.66 16.56 26.39
C GLY A 396 8.11 16.47 25.98
N THR A 397 8.49 15.26 25.61
CA THR A 397 9.83 14.92 25.15
C THR A 397 9.74 14.54 23.68
N TYR A 398 10.53 15.19 22.83
CA TYR A 398 10.51 15.01 21.39
C TYR A 398 11.89 14.60 20.89
N SER A 399 11.98 13.57 20.04
CA SER A 399 13.17 13.38 19.20
C SER A 399 13.18 14.49 18.13
N VAL A 400 14.36 15.03 17.84
CA VAL A 400 14.52 16.10 16.84
C VAL A 400 15.45 15.61 15.75
N SER A 401 15.00 15.67 14.50
CA SER A 401 15.86 15.37 13.34
C SER A 401 15.70 16.41 12.25
N ALA A 402 16.70 16.49 11.37
CA ALA A 402 16.63 17.30 10.16
C ALA A 402 17.15 16.51 8.96
N LYS A 403 16.55 16.78 7.80
CA LYS A 403 16.89 16.14 6.52
C LYS A 403 17.07 17.21 5.47
N VAL A 404 18.24 17.29 4.84
CA VAL A 404 18.48 18.15 3.67
C VAL A 404 18.21 17.38 2.39
N ASP A 405 17.65 18.05 1.38
CA ASP A 405 17.33 17.47 0.07
C ASP A 405 16.60 16.12 0.15
N GLU A 406 15.57 16.03 1.00
CA GLU A 406 14.85 14.77 1.24
C GLU A 406 14.16 14.20 -0.02
N THR A 407 13.98 15.03 -1.06
CA THR A 407 13.47 14.60 -2.36
C THR A 407 14.54 14.03 -3.29
N ASN A 408 15.82 14.06 -2.88
CA ASN A 408 17.01 13.73 -3.67
C ASN A 408 16.99 14.44 -5.03
N ALA A 409 16.70 15.75 -5.01
CA ALA A 409 16.59 16.57 -6.22
C ALA A 409 17.98 16.98 -6.74
N ILE A 410 18.97 17.04 -5.86
CA ILE A 410 20.38 17.26 -6.17
C ILE A 410 21.03 15.89 -6.24
N ILE A 411 21.76 15.62 -7.33
CA ILE A 411 22.52 14.37 -7.45
C ILE A 411 23.80 14.52 -6.64
N GLU A 412 23.95 13.71 -5.61
CA GLU A 412 25.03 13.85 -4.63
C GLU A 412 26.07 12.72 -4.74
N GLN A 413 27.25 12.91 -4.14
CA GLN A 413 28.22 11.81 -4.01
C GLN A 413 27.74 10.76 -3.00
N ASN A 414 26.99 11.19 -1.99
CA ASN A 414 26.42 10.35 -0.96
C ASN A 414 25.02 10.85 -0.59
N GLU A 415 24.01 9.98 -0.71
CA GLU A 415 22.63 10.31 -0.35
C GLU A 415 22.30 9.89 1.10
N THR A 416 23.18 9.14 1.76
CA THR A 416 22.87 8.50 3.05
C THR A 416 23.22 9.36 4.26
N ASN A 417 23.91 10.49 4.07
CA ASN A 417 24.37 11.44 5.09
C ASN A 417 23.51 12.72 5.13
N ASN A 418 22.40 12.76 4.38
CA ASN A 418 21.48 13.88 4.34
C ASN A 418 20.58 14.02 5.58
N THR A 419 20.61 13.05 6.49
CA THR A 419 19.77 13.04 7.71
C THR A 419 20.62 13.05 8.98
N LEU A 420 20.21 13.84 9.96
CA LEU A 420 20.75 13.78 11.33
C LEU A 420 19.62 13.85 12.37
N THR A 421 19.65 12.91 13.31
CA THR A 421 18.81 12.95 14.53
C THR A 421 19.68 13.37 15.70
N ASN A 422 19.24 14.37 16.47
CA ASN A 422 19.93 14.78 17.69
C ASN A 422 19.83 13.67 18.73
N ALA A 423 20.95 13.35 19.38
CA ALA A 423 21.02 12.32 20.43
C ALA A 423 20.25 12.73 21.70
N SER A 424 20.10 14.02 21.97
CA SER A 424 19.28 14.57 23.05
C SER A 424 17.86 14.83 22.56
N SER A 425 16.89 14.58 23.43
CA SER A 425 15.50 14.95 23.16
C SER A 425 15.24 16.41 23.54
N LEU A 426 14.42 17.08 22.76
CA LEU A 426 13.83 18.36 23.10
C LEU A 426 12.79 18.14 24.20
N VAL A 427 13.06 18.64 25.41
CA VAL A 427 12.11 18.58 26.54
C VAL A 427 11.43 19.93 26.67
N ILE A 428 10.10 19.92 26.55
CA ILE A 428 9.25 21.10 26.68
C ILE A 428 8.52 21.03 28.02
N GLY A 429 8.76 22.01 28.89
CA GLY A 429 8.18 22.06 30.24
C GLY A 429 6.73 22.54 30.26
N ALA A 430 5.93 21.96 31.15
CA ALA A 430 4.55 22.40 31.39
C ALA A 430 4.52 23.75 32.11
N THR A 431 3.64 24.66 31.66
CA THR A 431 3.36 25.92 32.36
C THR A 431 2.14 25.70 33.27
N PRO A 432 2.16 26.16 34.54
CA PRO A 432 1.00 26.02 35.43
C PRO A 432 -0.27 26.61 34.80
N SER A 433 -1.30 25.78 34.62
CA SER A 433 -2.56 26.14 33.96
C SER A 433 -3.70 25.24 34.45
N SER A 434 -4.94 25.73 34.40
CA SER A 434 -6.12 24.85 34.30
C SER A 434 -6.20 24.26 32.88
N ASP A 435 -6.95 23.18 32.70
CA ASP A 435 -7.17 22.51 31.41
C ASP A 435 -8.56 21.86 31.46
N LEU A 436 -9.59 22.55 30.97
CA LEU A 436 -10.96 22.08 31.09
C LEU A 436 -11.34 21.17 29.92
N VAL A 437 -11.79 19.96 30.22
CA VAL A 437 -12.28 18.99 29.23
C VAL A 437 -13.74 18.71 29.50
N ALA A 438 -14.58 18.85 28.47
CA ALA A 438 -16.03 18.69 28.58
C ALA A 438 -16.49 17.51 27.72
N THR A 439 -16.89 16.39 28.35
CA THR A 439 -17.38 15.19 27.64
C THR A 439 -18.88 15.06 27.80
N ALA A 440 -19.62 15.05 26.69
CA ALA A 440 -21.07 14.85 26.73
C ALA A 440 -21.46 13.38 26.94
N SER A 441 -22.56 13.19 27.64
CA SER A 441 -23.35 11.97 27.71
C SER A 441 -24.83 12.32 27.56
N TRP A 442 -25.66 11.33 27.30
CA TRP A 442 -27.08 11.54 27.05
C TRP A 442 -27.97 10.44 27.64
N THR A 443 -29.22 10.82 27.90
CA THR A 443 -30.26 9.92 28.40
C THR A 443 -31.49 10.01 27.50
N PRO A 444 -32.04 8.87 27.04
CA PRO A 444 -31.54 7.50 27.22
C PRO A 444 -30.21 7.25 26.49
N SER A 445 -29.38 6.33 26.99
CA SER A 445 -28.03 6.06 26.44
C SER A 445 -28.05 5.44 25.04
N THR A 446 -29.12 4.71 24.70
CA THR A 446 -29.42 4.16 23.37
C THR A 446 -30.77 4.71 22.89
N PRO A 447 -30.83 5.97 22.43
CA PRO A 447 -32.10 6.57 22.03
C PRO A 447 -32.61 5.93 20.74
N VAL A 448 -33.91 5.67 20.69
CA VAL A 448 -34.63 5.33 19.46
C VAL A 448 -35.38 6.55 18.93
N ALA A 449 -35.71 6.57 17.64
CA ALA A 449 -36.49 7.67 17.08
C ALA A 449 -37.77 7.97 17.89
N GLY A 450 -38.04 9.25 18.09
CA GLY A 450 -39.13 9.78 18.91
C GLY A 450 -38.78 10.01 20.38
N ASN A 451 -37.67 9.47 20.89
CA ASN A 451 -37.25 9.73 22.27
C ASN A 451 -36.88 11.20 22.50
N ALA A 452 -37.21 11.74 23.68
CA ALA A 452 -36.62 12.98 24.15
C ALA A 452 -35.25 12.69 24.76
N VAL A 453 -34.19 13.27 24.18
CA VAL A 453 -32.80 13.09 24.59
C VAL A 453 -32.35 14.28 25.42
N ALA A 454 -31.99 14.02 26.67
CA ALA A 454 -31.36 15.00 27.56
C ALA A 454 -29.84 14.83 27.55
N PHE A 455 -29.09 15.93 27.68
CA PHE A 455 -27.63 15.92 27.68
C PHE A 455 -27.07 16.27 29.07
N ASN A 456 -26.00 15.58 29.45
CA ASN A 456 -25.20 15.88 30.62
C ASN A 456 -23.73 15.99 30.19
N VAL A 457 -22.96 16.86 30.83
CA VAL A 457 -21.54 17.05 30.50
C VAL A 457 -20.70 16.75 31.73
N ASN A 458 -19.77 15.81 31.61
CA ASN A 458 -18.70 15.66 32.58
C ASN A 458 -17.63 16.72 32.28
N LEU A 459 -17.54 17.73 33.14
CA LEU A 459 -16.51 18.75 33.10
C LEU A 459 -15.37 18.34 34.03
N LYS A 460 -14.17 18.14 33.48
CA LYS A 460 -12.97 17.74 34.22
C LYS A 460 -11.88 18.79 34.05
N ASN A 461 -11.12 19.06 35.11
CA ASN A 461 -9.90 19.85 35.01
C ASN A 461 -8.68 18.91 34.97
N GLU A 462 -8.04 18.78 33.82
CA GLU A 462 -6.80 18.01 33.61
C GLU A 462 -5.53 18.84 33.84
N GLY A 463 -5.69 20.10 34.23
CA GLY A 463 -4.60 21.04 34.45
C GLY A 463 -3.85 20.77 35.75
N THR A 464 -2.75 21.50 35.94
CA THR A 464 -1.90 21.38 37.12
C THR A 464 -2.31 22.30 38.27
N ILE A 465 -3.22 23.25 38.01
CA ILE A 465 -3.81 24.14 39.02
C ILE A 465 -5.34 24.13 38.91
N ALA A 466 -6.01 24.67 39.93
CA ALA A 466 -7.47 24.81 39.91
C ALA A 466 -7.94 25.79 38.81
N ALA A 467 -9.08 25.49 38.20
CA ALA A 467 -9.82 26.45 37.39
C ALA A 467 -10.24 27.65 38.26
N ALA A 468 -10.40 28.81 37.63
CA ALA A 468 -10.79 30.03 38.32
C ALA A 468 -12.15 29.88 39.01
N SER A 469 -12.33 30.58 40.13
CA SER A 469 -13.64 30.67 40.77
C SER A 469 -14.57 31.50 39.90
N GLY A 470 -15.73 30.96 39.52
CA GLY A 470 -16.69 31.65 38.65
C GLY A 470 -17.45 30.69 37.76
N ALA A 471 -18.17 31.26 36.77
CA ALA A 471 -18.98 30.50 35.83
C ALA A 471 -18.14 30.00 34.65
N HIS A 472 -18.25 28.70 34.35
CA HIS A 472 -17.68 28.01 33.20
C HIS A 472 -18.82 27.61 32.27
N GLY A 473 -19.07 28.43 31.25
CA GLY A 473 -20.15 28.21 30.28
C GLY A 473 -19.90 26.98 29.42
N ILE A 474 -20.90 26.14 29.23
CA ILE A 474 -20.83 24.89 28.45
C ILE A 474 -21.87 24.97 27.33
N THR A 475 -21.47 24.65 26.11
CA THR A 475 -22.33 24.56 24.93
C THR A 475 -22.29 23.15 24.36
N VAL A 476 -23.46 22.56 24.10
CA VAL A 476 -23.62 21.30 23.37
C VAL A 476 -24.31 21.60 22.04
N VAL A 477 -23.63 21.30 20.93
CA VAL A 477 -24.12 21.50 19.56
C VAL A 477 -24.32 20.14 18.91
N LEU A 478 -25.55 19.84 18.51
CA LEU A 478 -25.91 18.64 17.76
C LEU A 478 -25.93 18.98 16.26
N LYS A 479 -25.22 18.21 15.44
CA LYS A 479 -25.16 18.38 13.98
C LYS A 479 -25.56 17.09 13.26
N ASN A 480 -26.22 17.22 12.11
CA ASN A 480 -26.47 16.09 11.23
C ASN A 480 -25.23 15.71 10.39
N GLY A 481 -25.31 14.62 9.63
CA GLY A 481 -24.22 14.16 8.75
C GLY A 481 -23.81 15.14 7.64
N ALA A 482 -24.65 16.12 7.30
CA ALA A 482 -24.31 17.21 6.38
C ALA A 482 -23.60 18.40 7.08
N GLY A 483 -23.36 18.30 8.39
CA GLY A 483 -22.72 19.34 9.20
C GLY A 483 -23.64 20.47 9.64
N ALA A 484 -24.94 20.42 9.30
CA ALA A 484 -25.91 21.43 9.72
C ALA A 484 -26.25 21.27 11.20
N THR A 485 -26.22 22.37 11.94
CA THR A 485 -26.64 22.42 13.35
C THR A 485 -28.14 22.19 13.46
N LEU A 486 -28.52 21.17 14.23
CA LEU A 486 -29.91 20.83 14.54
C LEU A 486 -30.37 21.46 15.85
N GLN A 487 -29.49 21.46 16.85
CA GLN A 487 -29.79 21.95 18.19
C GLN A 487 -28.54 22.56 18.82
N THR A 488 -28.72 23.63 19.58
CA THR A 488 -27.71 24.16 20.51
C THR A 488 -28.33 24.26 21.89
N LEU A 489 -27.66 23.68 22.89
CA LEU A 489 -28.05 23.71 24.29
C LEU A 489 -26.92 24.29 25.11
N THR A 490 -27.24 25.07 26.14
CA THR A 490 -26.24 25.77 26.96
C THR A 490 -26.48 25.52 28.44
N GLY A 491 -25.40 25.24 29.18
CA GLY A 491 -25.38 25.12 30.63
C GLY A 491 -24.17 25.86 31.21
N SER A 492 -23.97 25.77 32.53
CA SER A 492 -22.78 26.32 33.19
C SER A 492 -22.49 25.56 34.47
N TYR A 493 -21.20 25.34 34.74
CA TYR A 493 -20.73 25.05 36.10
C TYR A 493 -20.34 26.37 36.78
N SER A 494 -20.48 26.49 38.10
CA SER A 494 -20.03 27.68 38.85
C SER A 494 -19.22 27.27 40.08
N GLY A 495 -17.97 27.72 40.16
CA GLY A 495 -17.03 27.41 41.23
C GLY A 495 -15.61 27.15 40.70
N ALA A 496 -14.66 26.96 41.61
CA ALA A 496 -13.31 26.53 41.26
C ALA A 496 -13.26 24.99 41.17
N LEU A 497 -12.79 24.46 40.04
CA LEU A 497 -12.59 23.02 39.85
C LEU A 497 -11.12 22.66 40.09
N ALA A 498 -10.81 21.94 41.16
CA ALA A 498 -9.44 21.57 41.50
C ALA A 498 -8.76 20.74 40.40
N ALA A 499 -7.42 20.79 40.32
CA ALA A 499 -6.63 19.96 39.42
C ALA A 499 -6.98 18.47 39.61
N GLY A 500 -7.31 17.78 38.53
CA GLY A 500 -7.73 16.37 38.52
C GLY A 500 -9.20 16.12 38.90
N ALA A 501 -9.94 17.11 39.38
CA ALA A 501 -11.35 16.96 39.76
C ALA A 501 -12.28 16.96 38.54
N SER A 502 -13.46 16.35 38.67
CA SER A 502 -14.53 16.39 37.67
C SER A 502 -15.91 16.59 38.32
N VAL A 503 -16.85 17.12 37.54
CA VAL A 503 -18.24 17.35 37.92
C VAL A 503 -19.18 17.08 36.76
N ASN A 504 -20.35 16.50 37.03
CA ASN A 504 -21.41 16.31 36.03
C ASN A 504 -22.35 17.50 36.04
N VAL A 505 -22.54 18.14 34.89
CA VAL A 505 -23.40 19.29 34.67
C VAL A 505 -24.56 18.89 33.77
N ALA A 506 -25.78 18.94 34.30
CA ALA A 506 -26.98 18.75 33.48
C ALA A 506 -27.17 19.97 32.57
N ILE A 507 -27.33 19.72 31.27
CA ILE A 507 -27.57 20.78 30.29
C ILE A 507 -29.09 20.95 30.12
N PRO A 508 -29.66 22.13 30.43
CA PRO A 508 -31.10 22.35 30.30
C PRO A 508 -31.62 22.14 28.88
N GLY A 509 -32.75 21.44 28.76
CA GLY A 509 -33.44 21.17 27.49
C GLY A 509 -33.30 19.73 27.01
N THR A 510 -34.05 19.40 25.96
CA THR A 510 -34.00 18.09 25.30
C THR A 510 -34.06 18.25 23.78
N TRP A 511 -33.65 17.21 23.06
CA TRP A 511 -33.80 17.08 21.61
C TRP A 511 -34.63 15.83 21.28
N THR A 512 -35.58 15.92 20.34
CA THR A 512 -36.36 14.75 19.91
C THR A 512 -35.58 13.97 18.86
N ALA A 513 -35.26 12.71 19.18
CA ALA A 513 -34.46 11.84 18.36
C ALA A 513 -35.14 11.49 17.04
N ALA A 514 -34.38 11.48 15.95
CA ALA A 514 -34.76 10.90 14.67
C ALA A 514 -33.66 9.93 14.23
N ASN A 515 -33.99 8.89 13.44
CA ASN A 515 -33.02 7.89 12.99
C ASN A 515 -31.80 8.55 12.35
N GLY A 516 -30.61 8.03 12.66
CA GLY A 516 -29.36 8.50 12.08
C GLY A 516 -28.23 8.65 13.09
N SER A 517 -27.09 9.11 12.58
CA SER A 517 -25.89 9.40 13.37
C SER A 517 -25.64 10.91 13.38
N TYR A 518 -25.32 11.44 14.56
CA TYR A 518 -25.19 12.86 14.82
C TYR A 518 -23.87 13.17 15.50
N ALA A 519 -23.20 14.25 15.06
CA ALA A 519 -22.04 14.77 15.76
C ALA A 519 -22.51 15.66 16.92
N VAL A 520 -22.00 15.37 18.12
CA VAL A 520 -22.22 16.13 19.35
C VAL A 520 -20.93 16.86 19.68
N THR A 521 -20.86 18.15 19.37
CA THR A 521 -19.72 19.01 19.75
C THR A 521 -20.03 19.65 21.09
N THR A 522 -19.20 19.40 22.09
CA THR A 522 -19.28 20.03 23.41
C THR A 522 -18.13 20.99 23.57
N THR A 523 -18.41 22.24 23.93
CA THR A 523 -17.40 23.26 24.17
C THR A 523 -17.59 23.88 25.55
N VAL A 524 -16.53 23.97 26.34
CA VAL A 524 -16.49 24.80 27.56
C VAL A 524 -15.78 26.13 27.27
N ALA A 525 -16.22 27.21 27.91
CA ALA A 525 -15.59 28.52 27.78
C ALA A 525 -14.17 28.51 28.35
N VAL A 526 -13.28 29.31 27.75
CA VAL A 526 -11.91 29.48 28.22
C VAL A 526 -11.89 29.94 29.68
N ASP A 527 -11.18 29.21 30.52
CA ASP A 527 -11.03 29.54 31.93
C ASP A 527 -9.96 30.64 32.15
N ALA A 528 -10.10 31.46 33.19
CA ALA A 528 -9.18 32.58 33.43
C ALA A 528 -7.76 32.13 33.85
N ASN A 529 -7.61 30.91 34.38
CA ASN A 529 -6.33 30.29 34.69
C ASN A 529 -5.82 29.39 33.54
N GLU A 530 -6.48 29.42 32.37
CA GLU A 530 -6.18 28.57 31.23
C GLU A 530 -5.31 29.29 30.19
N ILE A 531 -4.15 28.71 29.89
CA ILE A 531 -3.27 29.22 28.82
C ILE A 531 -3.76 28.80 27.44
N ALA A 532 -3.42 29.59 26.42
CA ALA A 532 -3.81 29.31 25.02
C ALA A 532 -3.46 27.89 24.52
N ALA A 533 -2.38 27.30 25.03
CA ALA A 533 -1.97 25.95 24.67
C ALA A 533 -2.94 24.84 25.13
N LYS A 534 -3.81 25.10 26.11
CA LYS A 534 -4.80 24.13 26.63
C LYS A 534 -6.21 24.32 26.05
N GLN A 535 -6.53 25.51 25.54
CA GLN A 535 -7.88 25.86 25.05
C GLN A 535 -8.41 24.97 23.93
N ALA A 536 -7.55 24.24 23.21
CA ALA A 536 -7.99 23.24 22.23
C ALA A 536 -8.75 22.06 22.89
N ASN A 537 -8.41 21.72 24.13
CA ASN A 537 -9.04 20.64 24.90
C ASN A 537 -10.46 21.00 25.38
N ASN A 538 -10.80 22.29 25.37
CA ASN A 538 -12.14 22.77 25.72
C ASN A 538 -13.23 22.27 24.78
N THR A 539 -12.88 21.73 23.62
CA THR A 539 -13.84 21.19 22.65
C THR A 539 -13.69 19.68 22.51
N ASN A 540 -14.78 18.95 22.75
CA ASN A 540 -14.89 17.51 22.52
C ASN A 540 -15.93 17.23 21.43
N ASN A 541 -15.67 16.23 20.60
CA ASN A 541 -16.65 15.73 19.63
C ASN A 541 -16.98 14.27 19.95
N SER A 542 -18.26 13.97 20.07
CA SER A 542 -18.80 12.62 20.28
C SER A 542 -19.80 12.29 19.18
N THR A 543 -20.03 10.99 18.94
CA THR A 543 -21.05 10.53 17.98
C THR A 543 -22.24 9.96 18.74
N LEU A 544 -23.43 10.49 18.45
CA LEU A 544 -24.70 9.98 18.96
C LEU A 544 -25.42 9.24 17.82
N THR A 545 -25.63 7.94 17.97
CA THR A 545 -26.43 7.14 17.03
C THR A 545 -27.82 6.91 17.61
N VAL A 546 -28.85 7.30 16.86
CA VAL A 546 -30.25 7.02 17.18
C VAL A 546 -30.67 5.75 16.46
N TYR A 547 -31.11 4.75 17.22
CA TYR A 547 -31.46 3.45 16.68
C TYR A 547 -32.82 3.47 15.98
N SER A 548 -32.95 2.61 14.97
CA SER A 548 -34.20 2.35 14.27
C SER A 548 -35.18 1.61 15.19
N ALA A 549 -36.48 1.64 14.86
CA ALA A 549 -37.47 0.86 15.58
C ALA A 549 -37.23 -0.65 15.44
N ARG A 550 -36.71 -1.11 14.30
CA ARG A 550 -36.16 -2.45 14.09
C ARG A 550 -34.95 -2.35 13.17
N GLY A 551 -34.00 -3.25 13.33
CA GLY A 551 -32.75 -3.26 12.58
C GLY A 551 -31.75 -2.22 13.08
N ALA A 552 -30.55 -2.29 12.51
CA ALA A 552 -29.48 -1.33 12.78
C ALA A 552 -29.75 0.01 12.08
N SER A 553 -29.34 1.10 12.71
CA SER A 553 -29.21 2.43 12.12
C SER A 553 -27.76 2.62 11.67
N MET A 554 -27.53 2.47 10.37
CA MET A 554 -26.23 2.65 9.72
C MET A 554 -26.16 3.96 8.93
N PRO A 555 -24.97 4.54 8.71
CA PRO A 555 -24.83 5.83 8.02
C PRO A 555 -25.05 5.75 6.50
N TYR A 556 -25.11 4.55 5.92
CA TYR A 556 -25.28 4.34 4.50
C TYR A 556 -26.75 4.28 4.07
N PHE A 557 -26.97 4.58 2.80
CA PHE A 557 -28.22 4.37 2.09
C PHE A 557 -28.04 3.34 0.99
N ARG A 558 -28.93 2.34 0.91
CA ARG A 558 -28.91 1.34 -0.17
C ARG A 558 -29.61 1.85 -1.44
N TYR A 559 -28.98 1.56 -2.57
CA TYR A 559 -29.46 1.75 -3.93
C TYR A 559 -29.49 0.39 -4.60
N ASP A 560 -30.67 -0.22 -4.64
CA ASP A 560 -30.85 -1.64 -4.92
C ASP A 560 -31.11 -1.91 -6.41
N THR A 561 -31.20 -3.18 -6.79
CA THR A 561 -31.37 -3.67 -8.16
C THR A 561 -32.51 -2.98 -8.90
N ASP A 562 -33.69 -2.86 -8.28
CA ASP A 562 -34.88 -2.29 -8.93
C ASP A 562 -34.85 -0.75 -8.98
N ASP A 563 -33.95 -0.08 -8.25
CA ASP A 563 -33.72 1.37 -8.36
C ASP A 563 -32.90 1.75 -9.61
N ALA A 564 -32.21 0.79 -10.22
CA ALA A 564 -31.23 1.07 -11.26
C ALA A 564 -31.86 1.16 -12.67
N THR A 565 -31.39 2.12 -13.45
CA THR A 565 -31.54 2.08 -14.92
C THR A 565 -30.45 1.19 -15.51
N ARG A 566 -30.84 0.20 -16.32
CA ARG A 566 -29.95 -0.76 -16.98
C ARG A 566 -29.70 -0.38 -18.43
N GLY A 567 -28.52 -0.70 -18.97
CA GLY A 567 -28.24 -0.52 -20.41
C GLY A 567 -27.02 -1.30 -20.91
N GLY A 568 -26.67 -1.13 -22.19
CA GLY A 568 -25.50 -1.77 -22.81
C GLY A 568 -25.49 -3.31 -22.77
N ALA A 569 -26.68 -3.92 -22.86
CA ALA A 569 -26.92 -5.37 -22.68
C ALA A 569 -26.91 -5.89 -21.23
N ALA A 570 -26.95 -5.02 -20.21
CA ALA A 570 -27.21 -5.45 -18.84
C ALA A 570 -28.58 -6.14 -18.72
N VAL A 571 -28.65 -7.24 -17.96
CA VAL A 571 -29.83 -8.09 -17.82
C VAL A 571 -30.20 -8.26 -16.36
N LEU A 572 -31.48 -8.17 -16.05
CA LEU A 572 -32.00 -8.51 -14.72
C LEU A 572 -32.04 -10.03 -14.55
N LYS A 573 -31.39 -10.55 -13.51
CA LYS A 573 -31.41 -11.96 -13.10
C LYS A 573 -32.23 -12.09 -11.83
N THR A 574 -33.06 -13.13 -11.72
CA THR A 574 -34.04 -13.27 -10.63
C THR A 574 -34.23 -14.73 -10.25
N ALA A 575 -34.36 -15.04 -8.96
CA ALA A 575 -34.71 -16.37 -8.44
C ALA A 575 -35.95 -16.29 -7.52
N PRO A 576 -37.14 -15.96 -8.06
CA PRO A 576 -38.35 -15.71 -7.25
C PRO A 576 -38.84 -16.93 -6.46
N THR A 577 -38.41 -18.13 -6.84
CA THR A 577 -38.71 -19.40 -6.15
C THR A 577 -37.57 -19.88 -5.26
N PHE A 578 -36.57 -19.02 -4.98
CA PHE A 578 -35.45 -19.32 -4.09
C PHE A 578 -34.58 -20.51 -4.51
N ASP A 579 -34.58 -20.84 -5.80
CA ASP A 579 -33.82 -21.95 -6.37
C ASP A 579 -32.31 -21.72 -6.22
N GLN A 580 -31.69 -22.46 -5.30
CA GLN A 580 -30.28 -22.33 -4.94
C GLN A 580 -29.31 -22.71 -6.06
N SER A 581 -29.78 -23.29 -7.17
CA SER A 581 -28.95 -23.48 -8.37
C SER A 581 -28.68 -22.18 -9.13
N GLN A 582 -29.49 -21.14 -8.89
CA GLN A 582 -29.39 -19.85 -9.56
C GLN A 582 -28.63 -18.86 -8.67
N THR A 583 -27.64 -18.15 -9.22
CA THR A 583 -26.90 -17.12 -8.48
C THR A 583 -27.82 -16.08 -7.84
N ALA A 584 -28.93 -15.72 -8.52
CA ALA A 584 -29.88 -14.76 -8.02
C ALA A 584 -30.57 -15.17 -6.70
N SER A 585 -30.49 -16.43 -6.26
CA SER A 585 -31.04 -16.85 -4.96
C SER A 585 -30.31 -16.21 -3.77
N GLU A 586 -29.10 -15.71 -3.97
CA GLU A 586 -28.27 -15.08 -2.92
C GLU A 586 -28.18 -13.55 -3.06
N ALA A 587 -28.78 -12.98 -4.11
CA ALA A 587 -28.89 -11.53 -4.26
C ALA A 587 -29.98 -10.99 -3.33
N SER A 588 -29.86 -9.73 -2.91
CA SER A 588 -30.96 -9.09 -2.15
C SER A 588 -32.24 -9.04 -2.97
N GLY A 589 -33.38 -9.30 -2.31
CA GLY A 589 -34.65 -9.47 -2.98
C GLY A 589 -34.67 -10.58 -4.04
N GLN A 590 -33.69 -11.49 -4.02
CA GLN A 590 -33.46 -12.58 -4.99
C GLN A 590 -33.23 -12.07 -6.43
N ARG A 591 -32.68 -10.87 -6.59
CA ARG A 591 -32.56 -10.18 -7.90
C ARG A 591 -31.24 -9.40 -7.98
N TYR A 592 -30.57 -9.46 -9.13
CA TYR A 592 -29.38 -8.63 -9.40
C TYR A 592 -29.28 -8.26 -10.88
N ILE A 593 -28.37 -7.33 -11.20
CA ILE A 593 -28.12 -6.88 -12.58
C ILE A 593 -26.85 -7.53 -13.09
N ALA A 594 -26.99 -8.47 -14.04
CA ALA A 594 -25.86 -9.02 -14.78
C ALA A 594 -25.34 -8.03 -15.82
N LEU A 595 -24.01 -7.94 -15.92
CA LEU A 595 -23.23 -7.14 -16.85
C LEU A 595 -22.40 -8.08 -17.75
N PRO A 596 -23.03 -8.70 -18.77
CA PRO A 596 -22.43 -9.81 -19.50
C PRO A 596 -21.38 -9.39 -20.54
N SER A 597 -21.37 -8.12 -20.96
CA SER A 597 -20.56 -7.68 -22.10
C SER A 597 -20.06 -6.25 -21.96
N ASN A 598 -19.05 -5.90 -22.76
CA ASN A 598 -18.47 -4.57 -22.75
C ASN A 598 -19.55 -3.50 -23.02
N GLY A 599 -19.63 -2.48 -22.17
CA GLY A 599 -20.65 -1.44 -22.19
C GLY A 599 -21.90 -1.74 -21.35
N SER A 600 -22.09 -2.96 -20.83
CA SER A 600 -23.20 -3.26 -19.93
C SER A 600 -23.10 -2.46 -18.63
N TYR A 601 -24.20 -1.84 -18.19
CA TYR A 601 -24.20 -1.01 -17.00
C TYR A 601 -25.50 -1.06 -16.16
N ALA A 602 -25.33 -0.72 -14.88
CA ALA A 602 -26.39 -0.35 -13.94
C ALA A 602 -26.13 1.08 -13.44
N GLN A 603 -27.15 1.94 -13.47
CA GLN A 603 -27.04 3.36 -13.10
C GLN A 603 -28.11 3.77 -12.10
N TRP A 604 -27.69 4.42 -11.02
CA TRP A 604 -28.56 4.98 -9.99
C TRP A 604 -28.46 6.50 -9.97
N THR A 605 -29.51 7.14 -9.44
CA THR A 605 -29.52 8.58 -9.15
C THR A 605 -29.53 8.76 -7.64
N VAL A 606 -28.60 9.54 -7.10
CA VAL A 606 -28.51 9.83 -5.66
C VAL A 606 -29.75 10.57 -5.21
N ARG A 607 -30.43 10.05 -4.18
CA ARG A 607 -31.73 10.57 -3.72
C ARG A 607 -31.57 11.87 -2.92
N PRO A 608 -32.61 12.72 -2.85
CA PRO A 608 -32.62 13.90 -1.97
C PRO A 608 -32.22 13.56 -0.52
N GLY A 609 -31.28 14.34 0.04
CA GLY A 609 -30.80 14.17 1.41
C GLY A 609 -29.82 13.00 1.63
N GLN A 610 -29.43 12.30 0.57
CA GLN A 610 -28.48 11.19 0.59
C GLN A 610 -27.20 11.56 -0.19
N GLY A 611 -26.20 10.68 -0.18
CA GLY A 611 -24.93 10.87 -0.89
C GLY A 611 -23.73 10.64 0.03
N GLY A 612 -22.57 11.07 -0.42
CA GLY A 612 -21.32 10.88 0.29
C GLY A 612 -20.20 10.32 -0.57
N ALA A 613 -19.02 10.15 0.03
CA ALA A 613 -17.82 9.72 -0.68
C ALA A 613 -17.56 8.21 -0.54
N GLY A 614 -18.12 7.54 0.47
CA GLY A 614 -17.94 6.11 0.69
C GLY A 614 -18.96 5.34 -0.13
N VAL A 615 -18.49 4.38 -0.92
CA VAL A 615 -19.34 3.48 -1.70
C VAL A 615 -18.94 2.04 -1.43
N THR A 616 -19.91 1.22 -1.06
CA THR A 616 -19.79 -0.25 -1.02
C THR A 616 -20.61 -0.82 -2.16
N MET A 617 -20.08 -1.81 -2.87
CA MET A 617 -20.80 -2.54 -3.90
C MET A 617 -20.84 -4.01 -3.53
N ARG A 618 -22.05 -4.59 -3.50
CA ARG A 618 -22.22 -6.04 -3.45
C ARG A 618 -22.30 -6.58 -4.88
N PHE A 619 -21.44 -7.54 -5.20
CA PHE A 619 -21.22 -8.01 -6.57
C PHE A 619 -20.98 -9.52 -6.62
N THR A 620 -21.01 -10.07 -7.83
CA THR A 620 -20.60 -11.45 -8.10
C THR A 620 -19.80 -11.50 -9.40
N LEU A 621 -18.83 -12.40 -9.48
CA LEU A 621 -18.18 -12.84 -10.72
C LEU A 621 -17.86 -14.35 -10.63
N PRO A 622 -17.61 -15.03 -11.76
CA PRO A 622 -17.31 -16.46 -11.77
C PRO A 622 -16.07 -16.80 -10.95
N ASP A 623 -16.11 -17.98 -10.34
CA ASP A 623 -14.93 -18.62 -9.76
C ASP A 623 -14.01 -19.22 -10.83
N SER A 624 -12.76 -19.50 -10.47
CA SER A 624 -11.83 -20.26 -11.29
C SER A 624 -12.08 -21.77 -11.15
N SER A 625 -11.63 -22.55 -12.14
CA SER A 625 -11.84 -24.01 -12.13
C SER A 625 -11.16 -24.74 -10.96
N ASP A 626 -10.12 -24.15 -10.38
CA ASP A 626 -9.38 -24.65 -9.22
C ASP A 626 -9.86 -24.04 -7.89
N GLY A 627 -10.86 -23.16 -7.92
CA GLY A 627 -11.41 -22.48 -6.74
C GLY A 627 -10.59 -21.29 -6.23
N MET A 628 -9.44 -20.98 -6.82
CA MET A 628 -8.57 -19.88 -6.38
C MET A 628 -9.12 -18.48 -6.70
N GLY A 629 -10.31 -18.40 -7.28
CA GLY A 629 -10.94 -17.16 -7.70
C GLY A 629 -10.38 -16.60 -9.01
N LEU A 630 -11.18 -15.73 -9.63
CA LEU A 630 -10.77 -14.90 -10.74
C LEU A 630 -10.67 -13.45 -10.28
N THR A 631 -9.84 -12.67 -10.97
CA THR A 631 -9.74 -11.23 -10.77
C THR A 631 -10.27 -10.49 -11.99
N GLY A 632 -10.85 -9.33 -11.73
CA GLY A 632 -11.58 -8.57 -12.72
C GLY A 632 -11.71 -7.11 -12.33
N ALA A 633 -12.47 -6.33 -13.08
CA ALA A 633 -12.74 -4.93 -12.73
C ALA A 633 -14.02 -4.39 -13.34
N LEU A 634 -14.69 -3.50 -12.60
CA LEU A 634 -15.80 -2.69 -13.09
C LEU A 634 -15.44 -1.21 -13.02
N ASP A 635 -15.88 -0.44 -14.00
CA ASP A 635 -15.69 1.01 -14.03
C ASP A 635 -16.85 1.71 -13.35
N VAL A 636 -16.53 2.78 -12.61
CA VAL A 636 -17.47 3.70 -11.98
C VAL A 636 -17.48 4.98 -12.79
N TYR A 637 -18.66 5.41 -13.20
CA TYR A 637 -18.90 6.70 -13.84
C TYR A 637 -19.78 7.57 -12.94
N VAL A 638 -19.47 8.87 -12.88
CA VAL A 638 -20.30 9.88 -12.23
C VAL A 638 -20.73 10.89 -13.28
N ASN A 639 -22.04 11.12 -13.43
CA ASN A 639 -22.61 12.04 -14.41
C ASN A 639 -22.07 11.80 -15.84
N GLY A 640 -21.96 10.52 -16.21
CA GLY A 640 -21.47 10.07 -17.52
C GLY A 640 -19.96 10.10 -17.71
N THR A 641 -19.19 10.62 -16.76
CA THR A 641 -17.71 10.69 -16.82
C THR A 641 -17.09 9.57 -15.98
N LYS A 642 -16.10 8.85 -16.53
CA LYS A 642 -15.40 7.79 -15.79
C LYS A 642 -14.66 8.40 -14.61
N ALA A 643 -14.96 7.93 -13.40
CA ALA A 643 -14.35 8.41 -12.16
C ALA A 643 -13.27 7.44 -11.65
N LYS A 644 -13.56 6.13 -11.58
CA LYS A 644 -12.62 5.10 -11.11
C LYS A 644 -12.79 3.78 -11.85
N THR A 645 -11.78 2.93 -11.75
CA THR A 645 -11.86 1.49 -12.02
C THR A 645 -11.69 0.76 -10.69
N ILE A 646 -12.59 -0.16 -10.37
CA ILE A 646 -12.61 -0.91 -9.12
C ILE A 646 -12.21 -2.35 -9.42
N SER A 647 -11.10 -2.78 -8.84
CA SER A 647 -10.65 -4.17 -8.91
C SER A 647 -11.59 -5.07 -8.10
N LEU A 648 -11.92 -6.21 -8.67
CA LEU A 648 -12.81 -7.22 -8.08
C LEU A 648 -12.08 -8.55 -8.06
N SER A 649 -12.43 -9.40 -7.10
CA SER A 649 -11.92 -10.75 -6.99
C SER A 649 -13.00 -11.67 -6.46
N SER A 650 -13.05 -12.91 -6.94
CA SER A 650 -13.87 -13.96 -6.34
C SER A 650 -13.10 -14.84 -5.36
N TYR A 651 -11.84 -14.49 -5.04
CA TYR A 651 -10.94 -15.27 -4.19
C TYR A 651 -11.52 -15.63 -2.81
N TYR A 652 -12.27 -14.71 -2.19
CA TYR A 652 -12.87 -14.92 -0.88
C TYR A 652 -14.18 -15.70 -0.97
N SER A 653 -14.99 -15.35 -1.97
CA SER A 653 -16.30 -15.93 -2.27
C SER A 653 -16.21 -17.39 -2.78
N TRP A 654 -17.37 -17.99 -2.97
CA TRP A 654 -17.58 -19.36 -3.44
C TRP A 654 -17.17 -20.45 -2.42
N GLN A 655 -18.18 -21.16 -1.94
CA GLN A 655 -18.04 -22.37 -1.13
C GLN A 655 -18.95 -23.46 -1.72
N TYR A 656 -18.46 -24.70 -1.79
CA TYR A 656 -19.11 -25.77 -2.55
C TYR A 656 -19.57 -26.91 -1.65
N PHE A 657 -20.79 -27.40 -1.84
CA PHE A 657 -21.42 -28.35 -0.93
C PHE A 657 -21.89 -29.63 -1.64
N SER A 658 -21.31 -30.77 -1.26
CA SER A 658 -21.87 -32.11 -1.49
C SER A 658 -22.34 -32.77 -0.19
N SER A 659 -22.09 -32.14 0.94
CA SER A 659 -22.49 -32.52 2.31
C SER A 659 -22.72 -31.23 3.14
N ASP A 660 -22.76 -31.35 4.46
CA ASP A 660 -22.83 -30.21 5.39
C ASP A 660 -21.45 -29.54 5.66
N HIS A 661 -20.39 -30.02 5.02
CA HIS A 661 -19.06 -29.43 5.03
C HIS A 661 -18.76 -28.78 3.67
N PRO A 662 -18.27 -27.52 3.65
CA PRO A 662 -17.87 -26.91 2.40
C PRO A 662 -16.56 -27.50 1.88
N GLY A 663 -16.43 -27.59 0.57
CA GLY A 663 -15.18 -27.68 -0.15
C GLY A 663 -14.87 -26.37 -0.87
N ASP A 664 -13.59 -26.17 -1.17
CA ASP A 664 -13.06 -24.89 -1.65
C ASP A 664 -12.82 -24.87 -3.17
N ALA A 665 -13.41 -25.78 -3.94
CA ALA A 665 -13.26 -25.78 -5.40
C ALA A 665 -14.53 -26.30 -6.07
N PRO A 666 -14.81 -25.91 -7.34
CA PRO A 666 -16.03 -26.30 -8.05
C PRO A 666 -16.33 -27.79 -8.08
N SER A 667 -15.30 -28.64 -8.04
CA SER A 667 -15.44 -30.10 -8.01
C SER A 667 -16.10 -30.65 -6.72
N ALA A 668 -16.22 -29.85 -5.67
CA ALA A 668 -16.71 -30.29 -4.37
C ALA A 668 -18.23 -30.18 -4.17
N GLY A 669 -18.99 -29.67 -5.15
CA GLY A 669 -20.46 -29.72 -5.11
C GLY A 669 -21.14 -28.45 -5.59
N ARG A 670 -22.35 -28.17 -5.09
CA ARG A 670 -23.13 -27.00 -5.48
C ARG A 670 -22.58 -25.73 -4.83
N PRO A 671 -22.55 -24.58 -5.52
CA PRO A 671 -22.04 -23.33 -4.95
C PRO A 671 -23.03 -22.64 -4.02
N LEU A 672 -22.50 -22.01 -2.99
CA LEU A 672 -23.08 -20.92 -2.18
C LEU A 672 -21.98 -19.85 -1.99
N PHE A 673 -22.29 -18.78 -1.26
CA PHE A 673 -21.41 -17.63 -1.06
C PHE A 673 -20.99 -16.98 -2.38
N ARG A 674 -21.93 -16.88 -3.33
CA ARG A 674 -21.64 -16.43 -4.71
C ARG A 674 -21.46 -14.92 -4.85
N PHE A 675 -21.86 -14.15 -3.84
CA PHE A 675 -21.69 -12.71 -3.80
C PHE A 675 -20.63 -12.31 -2.78
N ASP A 676 -19.99 -11.19 -3.05
CA ASP A 676 -19.01 -10.56 -2.18
C ASP A 676 -19.21 -9.03 -2.16
N GLU A 677 -18.48 -8.31 -1.31
CA GLU A 677 -18.48 -6.85 -1.26
C GLU A 677 -17.09 -6.25 -1.48
N VAL A 678 -17.05 -5.10 -2.13
CA VAL A 678 -15.88 -4.20 -2.15
C VAL A 678 -16.32 -2.81 -1.77
N HIS A 679 -15.39 -2.03 -1.20
CA HIS A 679 -15.66 -0.64 -0.87
C HIS A 679 -14.53 0.28 -1.32
N TRP A 680 -14.88 1.52 -1.68
CA TRP A 680 -13.92 2.55 -2.07
C TRP A 680 -14.40 3.94 -1.70
N LYS A 681 -13.46 4.89 -1.66
CA LYS A 681 -13.75 6.32 -1.52
C LYS A 681 -13.71 7.01 -2.87
N MET A 682 -14.74 7.78 -3.18
CA MET A 682 -14.74 8.77 -4.26
C MET A 682 -13.87 9.96 -3.86
N ASP A 683 -13.22 10.59 -4.83
CA ASP A 683 -12.35 11.75 -4.57
C ASP A 683 -13.19 12.99 -4.18
N ALA A 684 -14.44 13.05 -4.65
CA ALA A 684 -15.45 14.03 -4.22
C ALA A 684 -16.74 13.31 -3.78
N PRO A 685 -17.43 13.80 -2.73
CA PRO A 685 -18.69 13.20 -2.29
C PRO A 685 -19.79 13.35 -3.35
N LEU A 686 -20.49 12.25 -3.63
CA LEU A 686 -21.69 12.24 -4.47
C LEU A 686 -22.79 13.08 -3.82
N GLN A 687 -23.44 13.92 -4.63
CA GLN A 687 -24.50 14.83 -4.21
C GLN A 687 -25.88 14.34 -4.68
N PRO A 688 -26.98 14.74 -4.01
CA PRO A 688 -28.32 14.51 -4.54
C PRO A 688 -28.47 14.93 -6.01
N GLY A 689 -29.02 14.04 -6.84
CA GLY A 689 -29.18 14.25 -8.27
C GLY A 689 -28.01 13.79 -9.13
N ASP A 690 -26.83 13.53 -8.55
CA ASP A 690 -25.74 12.88 -9.27
C ASP A 690 -26.16 11.48 -9.72
N THR A 691 -25.69 11.08 -10.90
CA THR A 691 -25.83 9.71 -11.39
C THR A 691 -24.54 8.95 -11.17
N ILE A 692 -24.62 7.80 -10.49
CA ILE A 692 -23.52 6.85 -10.36
C ILE A 692 -23.83 5.62 -11.20
N ARG A 693 -22.90 5.23 -12.07
CA ARG A 693 -23.04 4.09 -12.98
C ARG A 693 -21.88 3.12 -12.82
N ILE A 694 -22.21 1.86 -12.59
CA ILE A 694 -21.27 0.74 -12.62
C ILE A 694 -21.35 0.11 -14.00
N GLN A 695 -20.22 0.01 -14.69
CA GLN A 695 -20.15 -0.41 -16.08
C GLN A 695 -18.97 -1.36 -16.35
N LYS A 696 -19.25 -2.46 -17.04
CA LYS A 696 -18.22 -3.33 -17.57
C LYS A 696 -17.54 -2.65 -18.77
N SER A 697 -16.26 -2.34 -18.65
CA SER A 697 -15.50 -1.65 -19.72
C SER A 697 -14.12 -2.24 -20.02
N ASN A 698 -13.69 -3.25 -19.26
CA ASN A 698 -12.31 -3.74 -19.24
C ASN A 698 -11.98 -4.76 -20.35
N GLY A 699 -12.97 -5.14 -21.18
CA GLY A 699 -12.79 -6.01 -22.33
C GLY A 699 -12.53 -7.49 -22.02
N ASP A 700 -12.55 -7.92 -20.75
CA ASP A 700 -12.44 -9.33 -20.39
C ASP A 700 -13.70 -10.14 -20.76
N SER A 701 -13.61 -11.46 -20.68
CA SER A 701 -14.71 -12.38 -20.97
C SER A 701 -15.60 -12.72 -19.77
N LEU A 702 -15.41 -12.06 -18.62
CA LEU A 702 -16.18 -12.36 -17.40
C LEU A 702 -17.55 -11.66 -17.44
N GLU A 703 -18.61 -12.39 -17.09
CA GLU A 703 -19.89 -11.79 -16.71
C GLU A 703 -19.77 -11.33 -15.25
N TYR A 704 -20.14 -10.09 -14.97
CA TYR A 704 -20.24 -9.59 -13.59
C TYR A 704 -21.71 -9.48 -13.19
N GLY A 705 -22.01 -9.52 -11.91
CA GLY A 705 -23.30 -9.15 -11.35
C GLY A 705 -23.14 -8.03 -10.34
N VAL A 706 -24.05 -7.05 -10.38
CA VAL A 706 -24.17 -6.00 -9.38
C VAL A 706 -25.52 -6.16 -8.69
N ASP A 707 -25.50 -6.35 -7.38
CA ASP A 707 -26.70 -6.46 -6.54
C ASP A 707 -27.17 -5.05 -6.13
N PHE A 708 -26.37 -4.37 -5.31
CA PHE A 708 -26.67 -3.00 -4.87
C PHE A 708 -25.41 -2.18 -4.61
N LEU A 709 -25.63 -0.87 -4.46
CA LEU A 709 -24.66 0.06 -3.86
C LEU A 709 -25.14 0.53 -2.48
N GLU A 710 -24.24 0.64 -1.52
CA GLU A 710 -24.43 1.39 -0.28
C GLU A 710 -23.56 2.64 -0.34
N ILE A 711 -24.16 3.83 -0.19
CA ILE A 711 -23.47 5.12 -0.30
C ILE A 711 -23.60 5.87 1.03
N GLU A 712 -22.47 6.39 1.55
CA GLU A 712 -22.43 7.10 2.83
C GLU A 712 -21.45 8.28 2.87
N PRO A 713 -21.72 9.29 3.72
CA PRO A 713 -20.71 10.26 4.12
C PRO A 713 -19.56 9.57 4.86
N VAL A 714 -18.32 9.93 4.50
CA VAL A 714 -17.11 9.45 5.18
C VAL A 714 -16.61 10.55 6.12
N PRO A 715 -16.64 10.35 7.45
CA PRO A 715 -16.08 11.32 8.39
C PRO A 715 -14.59 11.55 8.15
N THR A 716 -14.06 12.67 8.64
CA THR A 716 -12.61 12.87 8.69
C THR A 716 -11.94 11.80 9.56
N ALA A 717 -10.70 11.44 9.23
CA ALA A 717 -9.93 10.51 10.04
C ALA A 717 -9.86 10.98 11.51
N ILE A 718 -10.12 10.06 12.44
CA ILE A 718 -10.00 10.31 13.88
C ILE A 718 -8.53 10.58 14.19
N ALA A 719 -8.23 11.67 14.88
CA ALA A 719 -6.86 12.04 15.22
C ALA A 719 -6.29 11.15 16.34
N LYS A 720 -4.95 11.02 16.38
CA LYS A 720 -4.23 10.34 17.47
C LYS A 720 -4.64 10.96 18.82
N PRO A 721 -5.19 10.19 19.77
CA PRO A 721 -5.52 10.71 21.09
C PRO A 721 -4.27 11.23 21.81
N SER A 722 -4.44 12.28 22.62
CA SER A 722 -3.34 12.85 23.41
C SER A 722 -2.71 11.78 24.32
N GLY A 723 -1.38 11.71 24.34
CA GLY A 723 -0.63 10.74 25.15
C GLY A 723 -0.67 9.29 24.65
N ALA A 724 -1.38 8.96 23.56
CA ALA A 724 -1.43 7.62 22.99
C ALA A 724 -0.08 7.17 22.41
N VAL A 725 0.15 5.86 22.43
CA VAL A 725 1.23 5.20 21.67
C VAL A 725 0.68 4.85 20.30
N SER A 726 1.43 5.11 19.23
CA SER A 726 1.02 4.68 17.89
C SER A 726 1.87 3.53 17.37
N VAL A 727 1.29 2.66 16.53
CA VAL A 727 2.03 1.60 15.84
C VAL A 727 3.19 2.16 15.00
N THR A 728 3.05 3.37 14.46
CA THR A 728 4.12 4.05 13.68
C THR A 728 5.27 4.54 14.57
N ASP A 729 5.04 4.75 15.87
CA ASP A 729 6.11 5.06 16.83
C ASP A 729 7.05 3.84 17.01
N HIS A 730 6.60 2.66 16.58
CA HIS A 730 7.30 1.37 16.68
C HIS A 730 7.68 0.77 15.32
N GLY A 731 7.64 1.58 14.25
CA GLY A 731 8.15 1.20 12.92
C GLY A 731 7.13 0.64 11.95
N ALA A 732 5.84 0.62 12.29
CA ALA A 732 4.79 0.31 11.30
C ALA A 732 4.72 1.41 10.24
N ILE A 733 4.55 1.06 8.97
CA ILE A 733 4.48 2.00 7.85
C ILE A 733 3.24 1.69 7.03
N ALA A 734 2.30 2.62 6.99
CA ALA A 734 1.06 2.42 6.26
C ALA A 734 1.31 2.47 4.73
N ASN A 735 0.59 1.63 3.99
CA ASN A 735 0.50 1.61 2.52
C ASN A 735 1.79 1.26 1.77
N ASP A 736 2.77 0.59 2.40
CA ASP A 736 4.02 0.18 1.74
C ASP A 736 4.05 -1.30 1.30
N GLY A 737 3.03 -2.07 1.67
CA GLY A 737 2.91 -3.50 1.35
C GLY A 737 3.76 -4.42 2.24
N GLN A 738 4.44 -3.89 3.26
CA GLN A 738 5.32 -4.65 4.15
C GLN A 738 4.63 -5.07 5.44
N ASP A 739 5.21 -6.06 6.10
CA ASP A 739 4.68 -6.60 7.35
C ASP A 739 4.89 -5.65 8.54
N ASP A 740 3.80 -5.32 9.24
CA ASP A 740 3.76 -4.43 10.40
C ASP A 740 3.57 -5.18 11.73
N LEU A 741 3.43 -6.51 11.71
CA LEU A 741 3.07 -7.29 12.90
C LEU A 741 4.08 -7.15 14.06
N PRO A 742 5.41 -7.14 13.83
CA PRO A 742 6.38 -6.84 14.88
C PRO A 742 6.15 -5.47 15.55
N ALA A 743 5.84 -4.44 14.77
CA ALA A 743 5.58 -3.09 15.26
C ALA A 743 4.27 -3.03 16.06
N PHE A 744 3.23 -3.72 15.61
CA PHE A 744 1.96 -3.85 16.35
C PHE A 744 2.17 -4.54 17.70
N LYS A 745 2.91 -5.66 17.74
CA LYS A 745 3.25 -6.36 19.00
C LYS A 745 4.06 -5.47 19.94
N ALA A 746 5.04 -4.73 19.43
CA ALA A 746 5.84 -3.78 20.22
C ALA A 746 4.99 -2.62 20.78
N ALA A 747 4.08 -2.06 19.97
CA ALA A 747 3.19 -0.98 20.37
C ALA A 747 2.18 -1.41 21.44
N VAL A 748 1.64 -2.63 21.36
CA VAL A 748 0.82 -3.22 22.43
C VAL A 748 1.59 -3.26 23.75
N ASN A 749 2.82 -3.79 23.74
CA ASN A 749 3.65 -3.86 24.95
C ASN A 749 3.89 -2.48 25.55
N ALA A 750 4.19 -1.48 24.73
CA ALA A 750 4.39 -0.10 25.18
C ALA A 750 3.11 0.55 25.73
N ALA A 751 1.97 0.32 25.07
CA ALA A 751 0.68 0.81 25.52
C ALA A 751 0.28 0.20 26.88
N VAL A 752 0.42 -1.12 27.03
CA VAL A 752 0.12 -1.83 28.29
C VAL A 752 1.05 -1.38 29.41
N ALA A 753 2.36 -1.31 29.17
CA ALA A 753 3.33 -0.88 30.18
C ALA A 753 3.11 0.59 30.62
N GLY A 754 2.67 1.45 29.71
CA GLY A 754 2.37 2.85 29.98
C GLY A 754 0.96 3.15 30.47
N GLY A 755 0.04 2.17 30.47
CA GLY A 755 -1.39 2.41 30.69
C GLY A 755 -2.00 3.37 29.68
N LYS A 756 -1.52 3.35 28.43
CA LYS A 756 -1.88 4.29 27.36
C LYS A 756 -2.81 3.64 26.34
N THR A 757 -3.54 4.48 25.60
CA THR A 757 -4.26 4.05 24.39
C THR A 757 -3.25 3.68 23.30
N LEU A 758 -3.52 2.58 22.60
CA LEU A 758 -2.86 2.22 21.34
C LEU A 758 -3.64 2.84 20.17
N TYR A 759 -2.95 3.59 19.32
CA TYR A 759 -3.52 4.26 18.16
C TYR A 759 -2.97 3.72 16.84
N ILE A 760 -3.87 3.37 15.93
CA ILE A 760 -3.52 2.93 14.56
C ILE A 760 -3.94 4.05 13.60
N PRO A 761 -3.01 4.73 12.91
CA PRO A 761 -3.36 5.84 12.05
C PRO A 761 -4.08 5.40 10.78
N ALA A 762 -4.47 6.36 9.94
CA ALA A 762 -5.02 6.08 8.63
C ALA A 762 -3.98 5.43 7.71
N GLY A 763 -4.43 4.50 6.87
CA GLY A 763 -3.64 3.71 5.94
C GLY A 763 -3.89 2.21 6.10
N THR A 764 -3.30 1.44 5.21
CA THR A 764 -3.34 -0.03 5.22
C THR A 764 -2.07 -0.58 5.84
N PHE A 765 -2.22 -1.42 6.86
CA PHE A 765 -1.13 -2.12 7.55
C PHE A 765 -1.26 -3.61 7.28
N HIS A 766 -0.15 -4.27 6.91
CA HIS A 766 -0.18 -5.70 6.58
C HIS A 766 0.31 -6.53 7.76
N LEU A 767 -0.48 -7.52 8.18
CA LEU A 767 -0.10 -8.45 9.24
C LEU A 767 0.03 -9.86 8.65
N GLY A 768 1.25 -10.37 8.55
CA GLY A 768 1.58 -11.70 8.00
C GLY A 768 1.28 -12.86 8.94
N GLY A 769 0.62 -12.61 10.06
CA GLY A 769 0.29 -13.59 11.08
C GLY A 769 -0.86 -13.12 11.97
N MET A 770 -1.34 -14.04 12.81
CA MET A 770 -2.29 -13.72 13.88
C MET A 770 -1.71 -12.66 14.84
N TRP A 771 -2.51 -11.64 15.13
CA TRP A 771 -2.15 -10.62 16.10
C TRP A 771 -2.59 -11.05 17.50
N GLU A 772 -1.63 -11.56 18.26
CA GLU A 772 -1.82 -11.96 19.65
C GLU A 772 -1.68 -10.75 20.58
N ILE A 773 -2.77 -10.35 21.23
CA ILE A 773 -2.82 -9.26 22.19
C ILE A 773 -2.80 -9.85 23.60
N GLY A 774 -1.59 -9.92 24.17
CA GLY A 774 -1.31 -10.64 25.42
C GLY A 774 -1.00 -12.12 25.20
N SER A 775 -0.84 -12.87 26.28
CA SER A 775 -0.63 -14.33 26.23
C SER A 775 -1.41 -15.02 27.35
N VAL A 776 -1.60 -16.34 27.24
CA VAL A 776 -2.28 -17.13 28.29
C VAL A 776 -1.60 -16.97 29.66
N SER A 777 -0.26 -16.99 29.68
CA SER A 777 0.57 -16.82 30.89
C SER A 777 0.68 -15.37 31.37
N ASN A 778 0.54 -14.39 30.48
CA ASN A 778 0.63 -12.97 30.80
C ASN A 778 -0.54 -12.23 30.14
N LYS A 779 -1.72 -12.38 30.75
CA LYS A 779 -2.96 -11.74 30.29
C LYS A 779 -2.93 -10.25 30.60
N ILE A 780 -3.51 -9.47 29.69
CA ILE A 780 -3.63 -8.03 29.83
C ILE A 780 -4.82 -7.72 30.75
N ASN A 781 -4.64 -6.78 31.68
CA ASN A 781 -5.74 -6.31 32.51
C ASN A 781 -6.66 -5.40 31.69
N ASN A 782 -6.22 -4.17 31.37
CA ASN A 782 -6.99 -3.23 30.56
C ASN A 782 -6.20 -2.80 29.33
N LEU A 783 -6.88 -2.59 28.21
CA LEU A 783 -6.28 -2.03 27.00
C LEU A 783 -7.33 -1.25 26.20
N THR A 784 -6.94 -0.10 25.69
CA THR A 784 -7.73 0.65 24.71
C THR A 784 -6.97 0.70 23.39
N VAL A 785 -7.63 0.32 22.30
CA VAL A 785 -7.14 0.37 20.93
C VAL A 785 -8.12 1.16 20.09
N THR A 786 -7.66 2.15 19.34
CA THR A 786 -8.49 2.85 18.36
C THR A 786 -7.75 3.09 17.06
N GLY A 787 -8.42 2.83 15.95
CA GLY A 787 -7.99 3.28 14.63
C GLY A 787 -8.45 4.71 14.32
N ALA A 788 -8.22 5.14 13.09
CA ALA A 788 -8.64 6.43 12.54
C ALA A 788 -10.07 6.40 11.93
N GLY A 789 -10.77 5.26 11.98
CA GLY A 789 -12.11 5.04 11.44
C GLY A 789 -12.14 3.92 10.40
N ILE A 790 -13.29 3.25 10.24
CA ILE A 790 -13.45 2.09 9.34
C ILE A 790 -13.14 2.38 7.86
N TRP A 791 -13.20 3.65 7.44
CA TRP A 791 -12.87 4.07 6.07
C TRP A 791 -11.41 4.54 5.91
N HIS A 792 -10.64 4.53 7.00
CA HIS A 792 -9.30 5.13 7.06
C HIS A 792 -8.23 4.17 7.51
N THR A 793 -8.49 3.34 8.52
CA THR A 793 -7.52 2.36 9.04
C THR A 793 -7.90 0.97 8.58
N ASN A 794 -7.05 0.37 7.76
CA ASN A 794 -7.23 -0.99 7.23
C ASN A 794 -6.16 -1.90 7.81
N ILE A 795 -6.57 -2.98 8.48
CA ILE A 795 -5.68 -4.08 8.86
C ILE A 795 -5.90 -5.21 7.86
N GLN A 796 -4.89 -5.47 7.03
CA GLN A 796 -4.91 -6.54 6.05
C GLN A 796 -4.07 -7.72 6.55
N PHE A 797 -4.71 -8.82 6.90
CA PHE A 797 -3.97 -10.06 7.16
C PHE A 797 -3.55 -10.69 5.84
N THR A 798 -2.28 -11.07 5.67
CA THR A 798 -1.74 -11.50 4.36
C THR A 798 -1.47 -12.99 4.25
N ASN A 799 -1.47 -13.72 5.38
CA ASN A 799 -1.19 -15.15 5.38
C ASN A 799 -2.50 -15.93 5.18
N PRO A 800 -2.60 -16.79 4.14
CA PRO A 800 -3.84 -17.52 3.86
C PRO A 800 -4.00 -18.81 4.68
N ASN A 801 -2.95 -19.23 5.39
CA ASN A 801 -2.93 -20.51 6.09
C ASN A 801 -3.82 -20.50 7.34
N ALA A 802 -4.22 -21.69 7.80
CA ALA A 802 -4.84 -21.86 9.11
C ALA A 802 -3.96 -21.25 10.23
N ALA A 803 -4.61 -20.61 11.21
CA ALA A 803 -4.00 -19.79 12.27
C ALA A 803 -3.11 -18.64 11.75
N GLY A 804 -3.26 -18.26 10.47
CA GLY A 804 -2.44 -17.26 9.79
C GLY A 804 -2.84 -15.81 10.05
N GLY A 805 -3.96 -15.52 10.72
CA GLY A 805 -4.39 -14.15 10.94
C GLY A 805 -5.57 -14.03 11.89
N GLY A 806 -6.18 -12.84 11.93
CA GLY A 806 -7.15 -12.47 12.94
C GLY A 806 -6.49 -11.99 14.24
N ILE A 807 -7.31 -11.62 15.22
CA ILE A 807 -6.87 -11.08 16.51
C ILE A 807 -7.21 -12.07 17.63
N SER A 808 -6.19 -12.63 18.28
CA SER A 808 -6.35 -13.44 19.50
C SER A 808 -6.20 -12.55 20.73
N LEU A 809 -7.27 -12.43 21.52
CA LEU A 809 -7.31 -11.60 22.71
C LEU A 809 -7.01 -12.42 23.96
N ARG A 810 -6.10 -11.92 24.81
CA ARG A 810 -5.78 -12.52 26.12
C ARG A 810 -5.97 -11.47 27.22
N VAL A 811 -7.23 -11.03 27.40
CA VAL A 811 -7.62 -9.95 28.31
C VAL A 811 -8.49 -10.48 29.45
N THR A 812 -8.27 -9.99 30.68
CA THR A 812 -9.11 -10.32 31.86
C THR A 812 -9.95 -9.15 32.36
N GLY A 813 -9.42 -7.93 32.29
CA GLY A 813 -10.15 -6.70 32.63
C GLY A 813 -10.87 -6.14 31.41
N LYS A 814 -10.85 -4.82 31.21
CA LYS A 814 -11.62 -4.15 30.16
C LYS A 814 -10.79 -3.92 28.90
N LEU A 815 -11.27 -4.44 27.77
CA LEU A 815 -10.87 -4.05 26.42
C LEU A 815 -11.81 -2.96 25.89
N ASP A 816 -11.26 -1.94 25.23
CA ASP A 816 -12.00 -1.05 24.34
C ASP A 816 -11.30 -1.07 22.98
N PHE A 817 -11.91 -1.66 21.95
CA PHE A 817 -11.33 -1.75 20.60
C PHE A 817 -12.27 -1.09 19.59
N SER A 818 -11.78 -0.14 18.78
CA SER A 818 -12.67 0.58 17.85
C SER A 818 -12.03 1.16 16.60
N ASN A 819 -12.89 1.56 15.65
CA ASN A 819 -12.57 2.44 14.52
C ASN A 819 -11.61 1.86 13.48
N VAL A 820 -11.79 0.58 13.12
CA VAL A 820 -10.89 -0.15 12.21
C VAL A 820 -11.67 -1.00 11.23
N TYR A 821 -11.22 -1.04 9.97
CA TYR A 821 -11.58 -2.08 9.02
C TYR A 821 -10.54 -3.21 9.05
N MET A 822 -11.00 -4.46 8.96
CA MET A 822 -10.14 -5.64 8.90
C MET A 822 -10.55 -6.56 7.77
N ASN A 823 -9.56 -7.05 7.05
CA ASN A 823 -9.71 -8.04 5.99
C ASN A 823 -8.74 -9.20 6.18
N SER A 824 -9.13 -10.38 5.74
CA SER A 824 -8.29 -11.57 5.76
C SER A 824 -7.56 -11.80 4.43
N ASN A 825 -6.75 -12.86 4.36
CA ASN A 825 -6.39 -13.54 3.12
C ASN A 825 -6.92 -14.98 3.09
N LEU A 826 -8.02 -15.24 3.81
CA LEU A 826 -8.61 -16.55 4.02
C LEU A 826 -9.71 -16.84 2.99
N ARG A 827 -9.74 -18.08 2.50
CA ARG A 827 -10.73 -18.58 1.53
C ARG A 827 -11.33 -19.95 1.87
N SER A 828 -10.95 -20.51 3.02
CA SER A 828 -11.35 -21.86 3.44
C SER A 828 -11.69 -21.88 4.92
N ARG A 829 -12.72 -22.65 5.29
CA ARG A 829 -13.00 -22.98 6.70
C ARG A 829 -12.01 -23.99 7.29
N TYR A 830 -11.13 -24.58 6.47
CA TYR A 830 -10.17 -25.62 6.86
C TYR A 830 -10.82 -26.77 7.66
N GLY A 831 -12.03 -27.20 7.27
CA GLY A 831 -12.76 -28.24 8.02
C GLY A 831 -12.90 -27.89 9.51
N GLN A 832 -13.36 -26.67 9.80
CA GLN A 832 -13.50 -26.10 11.15
C GLN A 832 -12.17 -25.88 11.92
N GLN A 833 -11.02 -26.02 11.26
CA GLN A 833 -9.69 -25.85 11.88
C GLN A 833 -8.97 -24.58 11.39
N ALA A 834 -9.69 -23.59 10.85
CA ALA A 834 -9.04 -22.38 10.34
C ALA A 834 -8.38 -21.57 11.46
N ILE A 835 -9.00 -21.46 12.64
CA ILE A 835 -8.50 -20.65 13.78
C ILE A 835 -8.15 -19.23 13.31
N TYR A 836 -9.06 -18.63 12.56
CA TYR A 836 -8.80 -17.40 11.80
C TYR A 836 -10.04 -16.51 11.83
N LYS A 837 -10.55 -16.27 13.04
CA LYS A 837 -11.67 -15.35 13.26
C LYS A 837 -11.15 -13.92 13.30
N GLY A 838 -11.98 -12.93 12.97
CA GLY A 838 -11.63 -11.52 13.11
C GLY A 838 -11.16 -11.22 14.53
N PHE A 839 -11.96 -11.63 15.52
CA PHE A 839 -11.59 -11.61 16.94
C PHE A 839 -11.93 -12.94 17.63
N MET A 840 -11.04 -13.41 18.50
CA MET A 840 -11.21 -14.68 19.22
C MET A 840 -10.59 -14.69 20.61
N ASP A 841 -10.90 -15.75 21.36
CA ASP A 841 -10.38 -16.07 22.71
C ASP A 841 -10.99 -15.26 23.88
N ASN A 842 -10.17 -14.56 24.66
CA ASN A 842 -10.49 -14.03 25.99
C ASN A 842 -10.70 -12.50 25.93
N PHE A 843 -11.95 -12.09 25.86
CA PHE A 843 -12.34 -10.68 25.65
C PHE A 843 -12.38 -9.87 26.95
N GLY A 844 -12.29 -10.50 28.12
CA GLY A 844 -12.32 -9.83 29.42
C GLY A 844 -13.72 -9.48 29.93
N THR A 845 -13.79 -8.49 30.82
CA THR A 845 -15.00 -8.09 31.56
C THR A 845 -15.39 -6.65 31.26
N ASN A 846 -16.67 -6.40 30.97
CA ASN A 846 -17.20 -5.08 30.59
C ASN A 846 -16.47 -4.44 29.39
N SER A 847 -15.96 -5.29 28.50
CA SER A 847 -15.26 -4.89 27.29
C SER A 847 -16.20 -4.35 26.23
N VAL A 848 -15.69 -3.51 25.34
CA VAL A 848 -16.43 -2.92 24.23
C VAL A 848 -15.61 -3.10 22.96
N ILE A 849 -16.24 -3.61 21.91
CA ILE A 849 -15.71 -3.57 20.54
C ILE A 849 -16.74 -2.86 19.69
N ARG A 850 -16.36 -1.74 19.06
CA ARG A 850 -17.34 -0.90 18.37
C ARG A 850 -16.78 -0.22 17.15
N ASP A 851 -17.66 0.14 16.22
CA ASP A 851 -17.27 0.88 15.02
C ASP A 851 -16.16 0.13 14.25
N VAL A 852 -16.31 -1.19 14.11
CA VAL A 852 -15.40 -2.03 13.30
C VAL A 852 -16.12 -2.58 12.07
N TRP A 853 -15.37 -2.77 10.99
CA TRP A 853 -15.84 -3.47 9.80
C TRP A 853 -14.93 -4.66 9.55
N VAL A 854 -15.47 -5.88 9.66
CA VAL A 854 -14.71 -7.13 9.53
C VAL A 854 -15.29 -8.02 8.43
N GLU A 855 -14.43 -8.49 7.54
CA GLU A 855 -14.83 -9.38 6.44
C GLU A 855 -13.79 -10.43 6.05
N HIS A 856 -14.29 -11.50 5.42
CA HIS A 856 -13.53 -12.64 4.90
C HIS A 856 -12.82 -13.50 5.95
N PHE A 857 -13.14 -13.36 7.23
CA PHE A 857 -12.60 -14.25 8.26
C PHE A 857 -13.35 -15.58 8.31
N GLU A 858 -12.83 -16.53 9.09
CA GLU A 858 -13.57 -17.75 9.42
C GLU A 858 -14.91 -17.35 10.07
N CYS A 859 -14.85 -16.58 11.15
CA CYS A 859 -15.98 -15.90 11.75
C CYS A 859 -15.61 -14.44 11.97
N GLY A 860 -16.59 -13.55 12.08
CA GLY A 860 -16.30 -12.20 12.59
C GLY A 860 -15.75 -12.26 14.02
N PHE A 861 -16.49 -12.95 14.91
CA PHE A 861 -16.16 -13.06 16.33
C PHE A 861 -16.45 -14.46 16.88
N TRP A 862 -15.48 -15.04 17.58
CA TRP A 862 -15.67 -16.25 18.38
C TRP A 862 -15.24 -16.00 19.84
N VAL A 863 -16.22 -15.70 20.68
CA VAL A 863 -15.97 -15.32 22.08
C VAL A 863 -16.01 -16.57 22.95
N GLY A 864 -14.85 -17.03 23.39
CA GLY A 864 -14.77 -18.23 24.22
C GLY A 864 -13.36 -18.62 24.60
N ASP A 865 -13.20 -19.10 25.82
CA ASP A 865 -11.91 -19.58 26.32
C ASP A 865 -11.73 -21.08 26.10
N TYR A 866 -10.63 -21.44 25.45
CA TYR A 866 -10.19 -22.83 25.32
C TYR A 866 -8.81 -23.06 25.95
N ALA A 867 -8.24 -22.04 26.61
CA ALA A 867 -6.88 -22.06 27.12
C ALA A 867 -6.77 -22.35 28.63
N HIS A 868 -7.86 -22.27 29.40
CA HIS A 868 -7.85 -22.49 30.85
C HIS A 868 -8.78 -23.64 31.28
N THR A 869 -8.47 -24.23 32.44
CA THR A 869 -9.27 -25.28 33.10
C THR A 869 -9.33 -25.01 34.61
N PRO A 870 -10.49 -24.60 35.17
CA PRO A 870 -11.72 -24.31 34.46
C PRO A 870 -11.57 -23.12 33.50
N ALA A 871 -12.32 -23.14 32.41
CA ALA A 871 -12.35 -22.05 31.44
C ALA A 871 -12.80 -20.73 32.10
N ILE A 872 -12.17 -19.62 31.72
CA ILE A 872 -12.66 -18.27 32.03
C ILE A 872 -13.68 -17.84 30.96
N TYR A 873 -14.48 -16.80 31.21
CA TYR A 873 -15.49 -16.36 30.24
C TYR A 873 -15.60 -14.84 30.19
N ALA A 874 -16.00 -14.32 29.03
CA ALA A 874 -16.31 -12.92 28.87
C ALA A 874 -17.67 -12.61 29.52
N SER A 875 -17.75 -11.50 30.25
CA SER A 875 -19.01 -11.04 30.84
C SER A 875 -19.19 -9.54 30.64
N GLY A 876 -20.37 -9.12 30.21
CA GLY A 876 -20.65 -7.71 29.92
C GLY A 876 -19.97 -7.19 28.66
N LEU A 877 -19.56 -8.05 27.72
CA LEU A 877 -19.00 -7.61 26.44
C LEU A 877 -20.08 -6.90 25.62
N VAL A 878 -19.76 -5.77 25.00
CA VAL A 878 -20.63 -5.10 24.03
C VAL A 878 -19.92 -5.05 22.68
N ILE A 879 -20.54 -5.62 21.66
CA ILE A 879 -20.20 -5.44 20.25
C ILE A 879 -21.24 -4.50 19.65
N GLU A 880 -20.85 -3.33 19.15
CA GLU A 880 -21.82 -2.35 18.64
C GLU A 880 -21.38 -1.55 17.42
N ASN A 881 -22.33 -0.98 16.68
CA ASN A 881 -22.08 -0.09 15.54
C ASN A 881 -21.14 -0.70 14.48
N SER A 882 -21.19 -2.02 14.30
CA SER A 882 -20.20 -2.75 13.52
C SER A 882 -20.79 -3.34 12.24
N ARG A 883 -19.92 -3.60 11.26
CA ARG A 883 -20.24 -4.32 10.01
C ARG A 883 -19.51 -5.65 10.03
N ILE A 884 -20.24 -6.75 10.02
CA ILE A 884 -19.70 -8.10 10.14
C ILE A 884 -20.19 -8.90 8.93
N ARG A 885 -19.38 -8.89 7.87
CA ARG A 885 -19.83 -9.28 6.54
C ARG A 885 -18.94 -10.33 5.90
N ASN A 886 -19.50 -11.11 4.98
CA ASN A 886 -18.74 -12.00 4.10
C ASN A 886 -17.78 -12.96 4.84
N ASN A 887 -18.15 -13.46 6.02
CA ASN A 887 -17.34 -14.44 6.75
C ASN A 887 -17.75 -15.86 6.34
N LEU A 888 -16.79 -16.78 6.36
CA LEU A 888 -16.99 -18.15 5.88
C LEU A 888 -17.90 -18.99 6.80
N ALA A 889 -18.09 -18.56 8.04
CA ALA A 889 -18.90 -19.17 9.08
C ALA A 889 -19.70 -18.10 9.83
N ASP A 890 -19.83 -18.24 11.15
CA ASP A 890 -20.62 -17.35 12.00
C ASP A 890 -20.22 -15.87 11.88
N GLY A 891 -21.18 -14.97 12.01
CA GLY A 891 -20.86 -13.55 12.22
C GLY A 891 -20.28 -13.33 13.63
N VAL A 892 -21.06 -13.65 14.66
CA VAL A 892 -20.65 -13.64 16.07
C VAL A 892 -21.15 -14.90 16.77
N ASN A 893 -20.27 -15.60 17.47
CA ASN A 893 -20.65 -16.69 18.37
C ASN A 893 -20.19 -16.38 19.81
N PHE A 894 -21.15 -16.27 20.72
CA PHE A 894 -20.91 -16.24 22.17
C PHE A 894 -20.90 -17.66 22.71
N SER A 895 -19.70 -18.15 23.02
CA SER A 895 -19.46 -19.53 23.43
C SER A 895 -18.81 -19.62 24.82
N GLN A 896 -18.57 -20.85 25.31
CA GLN A 896 -17.78 -21.14 26.51
C GLN A 896 -18.14 -20.28 27.73
N GLY A 897 -19.44 -20.20 28.06
CA GLY A 897 -19.93 -19.49 29.24
C GLY A 897 -20.03 -17.97 29.11
N THR A 898 -19.78 -17.40 27.92
CA THR A 898 -19.97 -15.97 27.66
C THR A 898 -21.37 -15.53 28.11
N SER A 899 -21.43 -14.48 28.93
CA SER A 899 -22.66 -14.10 29.66
C SER A 899 -22.86 -12.59 29.73
N ASN A 900 -24.10 -12.15 29.92
CA ASN A 900 -24.48 -10.72 30.01
C ASN A 900 -23.91 -9.86 28.85
N SER A 901 -23.64 -10.49 27.71
CA SER A 901 -22.94 -9.86 26.60
C SER A 901 -23.92 -9.49 25.49
N THR A 902 -23.61 -8.45 24.72
CA THR A 902 -24.52 -7.83 23.78
C THR A 902 -23.90 -7.67 22.40
N VAL A 903 -24.64 -8.01 21.35
CA VAL A 903 -24.40 -7.48 19.99
C VAL A 903 -25.54 -6.56 19.63
N ARG A 904 -25.24 -5.30 19.29
CA ARG A 904 -26.29 -4.33 18.95
C ARG A 904 -25.95 -3.34 17.86
N ASN A 905 -26.98 -2.78 17.23
CA ASN A 905 -26.84 -1.77 16.17
C ASN A 905 -25.77 -2.13 15.14
N SER A 906 -25.72 -3.40 14.77
CA SER A 906 -24.70 -3.95 13.87
C SER A 906 -25.37 -4.52 12.62
N ASN A 907 -24.67 -4.40 11.50
CA ASN A 907 -25.09 -4.99 10.25
C ASN A 907 -24.28 -6.27 10.01
N LEU A 908 -24.99 -7.39 9.96
CA LEU A 908 -24.42 -8.69 9.66
C LEU A 908 -24.92 -9.12 8.29
N ARG A 909 -24.02 -9.43 7.36
CA ARG A 909 -24.43 -9.74 6.00
C ARG A 909 -23.61 -10.88 5.41
N ASN A 910 -24.26 -11.78 4.69
CA ASN A 910 -23.56 -12.75 3.84
C ASN A 910 -22.58 -13.65 4.62
N ASN A 911 -22.96 -14.05 5.83
CA ASN A 911 -22.15 -14.95 6.67
C ASN A 911 -22.52 -16.43 6.43
N GLY A 912 -21.53 -17.29 6.64
CA GLY A 912 -21.52 -18.69 6.27
C GLY A 912 -21.86 -19.71 7.34
N ASP A 913 -22.48 -19.26 8.42
CA ASP A 913 -23.18 -20.05 9.41
C ASP A 913 -24.13 -19.08 10.13
N ASP A 914 -24.47 -19.30 11.39
CA ASP A 914 -25.32 -18.33 12.10
C ASP A 914 -24.73 -16.91 12.12
N ALA A 915 -25.51 -15.90 11.71
CA ALA A 915 -25.00 -14.52 11.79
C ALA A 915 -24.73 -14.14 13.26
N LEU A 916 -25.64 -14.49 14.16
CA LEU A 916 -25.49 -14.31 15.61
C LEU A 916 -25.88 -15.59 16.35
N ALA A 917 -24.95 -16.16 17.13
CA ALA A 917 -25.17 -17.38 17.87
C ALA A 917 -24.77 -17.29 19.35
N VAL A 918 -25.49 -18.02 20.20
CA VAL A 918 -25.02 -18.39 21.54
C VAL A 918 -24.90 -19.91 21.60
N TRP A 919 -23.66 -20.41 21.60
CA TRP A 919 -23.36 -21.81 21.84
C TRP A 919 -22.82 -22.03 23.25
N THR A 920 -23.67 -22.50 24.16
CA THR A 920 -23.32 -22.80 25.56
C THR A 920 -22.51 -24.08 25.74
N SER A 921 -21.38 -24.18 25.04
CA SER A 921 -20.38 -25.24 25.21
C SER A 921 -19.78 -25.21 26.61
N ASN A 922 -19.29 -26.36 27.05
CA ASN A 922 -18.75 -26.59 28.40
C ASN A 922 -17.32 -27.16 28.37
N THR A 923 -16.61 -27.01 27.26
CA THR A 923 -15.23 -27.48 27.12
C THR A 923 -14.38 -26.89 28.23
N ASN A 924 -13.47 -27.68 28.80
CA ASN A 924 -12.64 -27.30 29.94
C ASN A 924 -13.44 -26.78 31.17
N GLY A 925 -14.69 -27.21 31.33
CA GLY A 925 -15.51 -26.82 32.48
C GLY A 925 -16.02 -25.39 32.44
N ALA A 926 -16.17 -24.80 31.26
CA ALA A 926 -16.86 -23.52 31.11
C ALA A 926 -18.29 -23.60 31.68
N PRO A 927 -18.80 -22.54 32.33
CA PRO A 927 -20.18 -22.51 32.81
C PRO A 927 -21.19 -22.36 31.65
N ALA A 928 -22.48 -22.53 31.93
CA ALA A 928 -23.53 -22.21 30.96
C ALA A 928 -23.56 -20.70 30.72
N GLY A 929 -23.56 -20.28 29.44
CA GLY A 929 -23.77 -18.88 29.08
C GLY A 929 -25.19 -18.43 29.44
N VAL A 930 -25.34 -17.23 30.00
CA VAL A 930 -26.64 -16.69 30.42
C VAL A 930 -26.79 -15.20 30.08
N ASN A 931 -28.03 -14.74 29.91
CA ASN A 931 -28.39 -13.31 29.79
C ASN A 931 -27.75 -12.54 28.62
N ASN A 932 -27.30 -13.23 27.58
CA ASN A 932 -26.82 -12.58 26.35
C ASN A 932 -27.95 -11.92 25.55
N THR A 933 -27.60 -10.87 24.82
CA THR A 933 -28.54 -9.98 24.12
C THR A 933 -28.13 -9.74 22.68
N PHE A 934 -29.04 -9.91 21.73
CA PHE A 934 -28.87 -9.52 20.33
C PHE A 934 -29.96 -8.53 19.93
N SER A 935 -29.66 -7.21 19.92
CA SER A 935 -30.71 -6.19 19.73
C SER A 935 -30.41 -5.15 18.66
N TYR A 936 -31.41 -4.69 17.93
CA TYR A 936 -31.25 -3.65 16.90
C TYR A 936 -30.27 -4.02 15.79
N ASN A 937 -30.22 -5.29 15.38
CA ASN A 937 -29.31 -5.73 14.31
C ASN A 937 -30.07 -5.88 12.99
N THR A 938 -29.40 -5.51 11.89
CA THR A 938 -29.86 -5.82 10.53
C THR A 938 -29.04 -7.00 10.01
N ILE A 939 -29.70 -8.14 9.75
CA ILE A 939 -29.09 -9.40 9.36
C ILE A 939 -29.60 -9.78 7.98
N GLU A 940 -28.71 -9.89 7.00
CA GLU A 940 -29.12 -10.00 5.59
C GLU A 940 -28.32 -11.08 4.85
N ASN A 941 -28.93 -11.74 3.87
CA ASN A 941 -28.23 -12.60 2.92
C ASN A 941 -27.44 -13.75 3.56
N ASN A 942 -27.85 -14.22 4.74
CA ASN A 942 -27.16 -15.29 5.43
C ASN A 942 -27.28 -16.59 4.62
N TRP A 943 -26.18 -17.23 4.24
CA TRP A 943 -26.22 -18.28 3.19
C TRP A 943 -26.17 -19.72 3.71
N ARG A 944 -26.09 -19.89 5.02
CA ARG A 944 -26.18 -21.18 5.72
C ARG A 944 -26.81 -20.97 7.10
N ALA A 945 -27.47 -21.98 7.66
CA ALA A 945 -27.90 -21.97 9.07
C ALA A 945 -28.98 -20.92 9.43
N GLY A 946 -28.73 -19.98 10.33
CA GLY A 946 -29.73 -19.05 10.86
C GLY A 946 -29.29 -17.59 10.89
N GLY A 947 -30.23 -16.64 10.86
CA GLY A 947 -29.92 -15.25 11.20
C GLY A 947 -29.51 -15.13 12.67
N ILE A 948 -30.36 -15.61 13.57
CA ILE A 948 -30.09 -15.67 15.01
C ILE A 948 -30.28 -17.09 15.54
N ALA A 949 -29.34 -17.59 16.35
CA ALA A 949 -29.39 -18.91 16.94
C ALA A 949 -29.09 -18.93 18.45
N PHE A 950 -29.89 -19.68 19.21
CA PHE A 950 -29.58 -20.04 20.60
C PHE A 950 -29.59 -21.56 20.76
N PHE A 951 -28.54 -22.12 21.36
CA PHE A 951 -28.35 -23.58 21.48
C PHE A 951 -28.48 -24.13 22.90
N GLY A 952 -28.69 -23.25 23.88
CA GLY A 952 -28.83 -23.63 25.27
C GLY A 952 -28.76 -22.42 26.19
N GLY A 953 -28.49 -22.65 27.47
CA GLY A 953 -28.37 -21.60 28.47
C GLY A 953 -29.73 -21.07 28.94
N GLY A 954 -29.76 -19.80 29.35
CA GLY A 954 -30.98 -19.18 29.83
C GLY A 954 -30.92 -17.66 29.96
N GLY A 955 -32.08 -17.02 29.90
CA GLY A 955 -32.19 -15.56 30.03
C GLY A 955 -31.79 -14.78 28.78
N HIS A 956 -31.49 -15.45 27.66
CA HIS A 956 -31.09 -14.78 26.43
C HIS A 956 -32.25 -14.00 25.81
N LYS A 957 -31.93 -12.88 25.17
CA LYS A 957 -32.91 -12.11 24.41
C LYS A 957 -32.40 -11.71 23.03
N ALA A 958 -33.32 -11.64 22.08
CA ALA A 958 -33.07 -11.00 20.80
C ALA A 958 -34.26 -10.09 20.43
N ASP A 959 -34.04 -8.78 20.40
CA ASP A 959 -35.12 -7.79 20.27
C ASP A 959 -34.84 -6.69 19.24
N HIS A 960 -35.88 -6.15 18.58
CA HIS A 960 -35.75 -5.05 17.61
C HIS A 960 -34.88 -5.40 16.38
N ASN A 961 -34.82 -6.66 15.95
CA ASN A 961 -33.98 -7.06 14.80
C ASN A 961 -34.73 -6.99 13.46
N TYR A 962 -33.97 -6.90 12.38
CA TYR A 962 -34.46 -6.97 11.00
C TYR A 962 -33.67 -8.04 10.24
N ILE A 963 -34.32 -9.13 9.84
CA ILE A 963 -33.68 -10.30 9.23
C ILE A 963 -34.26 -10.52 7.83
N ILE A 964 -33.43 -10.64 6.80
CA ILE A 964 -33.92 -10.70 5.41
C ILE A 964 -33.06 -11.58 4.49
N ASP A 965 -33.71 -12.23 3.53
CA ASP A 965 -33.09 -13.00 2.42
C ASP A 965 -32.13 -14.11 2.89
N CYS A 966 -32.57 -14.95 3.82
CA CYS A 966 -31.78 -16.10 4.26
C CYS A 966 -31.78 -17.21 3.18
N VAL A 967 -30.65 -17.86 2.92
CA VAL A 967 -30.52 -18.99 1.99
C VAL A 967 -30.16 -20.27 2.76
N GLY A 968 -30.83 -21.38 2.43
CA GLY A 968 -30.53 -22.68 3.03
C GLY A 968 -30.76 -22.74 4.56
N GLY A 969 -31.58 -21.83 5.09
CA GLY A 969 -31.63 -21.58 6.53
C GLY A 969 -32.89 -20.86 7.03
N SER A 970 -32.81 -20.36 8.26
CA SER A 970 -33.92 -19.72 8.99
C SER A 970 -33.59 -18.29 9.37
N GLY A 971 -34.60 -17.48 9.68
CA GLY A 971 -34.37 -16.17 10.31
C GLY A 971 -33.94 -16.34 11.77
N ILE A 972 -34.69 -17.16 12.52
CA ILE A 972 -34.35 -17.55 13.90
C ILE A 972 -34.32 -19.08 13.97
N ARG A 973 -33.31 -19.63 14.64
CA ARG A 973 -33.27 -21.06 14.99
C ARG A 973 -32.95 -21.33 16.45
N MET A 974 -33.48 -22.41 16.99
CA MET A 974 -33.04 -22.98 18.26
C MET A 974 -32.93 -24.48 18.13
N ASN A 975 -31.86 -25.07 18.65
CA ASN A 975 -31.73 -26.52 18.67
C ASN A 975 -30.94 -27.04 19.88
N THR A 976 -30.95 -28.36 20.08
CA THR A 976 -30.19 -29.06 21.12
C THR A 976 -29.22 -30.08 20.52
N VAL A 977 -28.69 -29.77 19.33
CA VAL A 977 -27.84 -30.70 18.56
C VAL A 977 -26.38 -30.68 19.05
N PHE A 978 -25.90 -29.54 19.53
CA PHE A 978 -24.50 -29.34 19.86
C PHE A 978 -24.16 -29.83 21.27
N PRO A 979 -22.91 -30.28 21.52
CA PRO A 979 -22.43 -30.56 22.87
C PRO A 979 -22.50 -29.34 23.79
N GLY A 980 -22.67 -29.56 25.09
CA GLY A 980 -22.69 -28.51 26.11
C GLY A 980 -23.97 -28.50 26.93
N TYR A 981 -24.31 -27.33 27.45
CA TYR A 981 -25.58 -27.12 28.16
C TYR A 981 -26.69 -26.81 27.16
N HIS A 982 -27.91 -27.30 27.42
CA HIS A 982 -29.11 -26.92 26.67
C HIS A 982 -30.04 -26.07 27.56
N PHE A 983 -31.36 -26.25 27.44
CA PHE A 983 -32.36 -25.36 28.03
C PHE A 983 -32.96 -25.86 29.35
N GLN A 984 -32.39 -26.90 29.97
CA GLN A 984 -32.95 -27.52 31.18
C GLN A 984 -33.15 -26.50 32.31
N ASN A 985 -32.21 -25.56 32.47
CA ASN A 985 -32.24 -24.48 33.46
C ASN A 985 -32.56 -23.11 32.84
N ASN A 986 -33.23 -23.07 31.69
CA ASN A 986 -33.57 -21.83 31.04
C ASN A 986 -34.57 -21.01 31.87
N ALA A 987 -34.15 -19.84 32.36
CA ALA A 987 -34.96 -18.89 33.11
C ALA A 987 -36.05 -18.19 32.26
N GLY A 988 -35.95 -18.28 30.93
CA GLY A 988 -36.81 -17.62 29.96
C GLY A 988 -35.98 -17.01 28.85
N ILE A 989 -36.19 -17.45 27.60
CA ILE A 989 -35.61 -16.83 26.41
C ILE A 989 -36.70 -16.01 25.72
N THR A 990 -36.35 -14.81 25.25
CA THR A 990 -37.30 -13.91 24.59
C THR A 990 -36.82 -13.46 23.22
N PHE A 991 -37.66 -13.59 22.21
CA PHE A 991 -37.52 -12.92 20.93
C PHE A 991 -38.61 -11.86 20.81
N SER A 992 -38.28 -10.61 20.51
CA SER A 992 -39.31 -9.60 20.35
C SER A 992 -39.06 -8.57 19.25
N ASP A 993 -40.14 -7.91 18.83
CA ASP A 993 -40.10 -6.72 17.99
C ASP A 993 -39.23 -6.92 16.74
N THR A 994 -39.37 -8.06 16.07
CA THR A 994 -38.47 -8.48 14.99
C THR A 994 -39.23 -8.68 13.69
N THR A 995 -38.67 -8.18 12.59
CA THR A 995 -39.17 -8.43 11.23
C THR A 995 -38.28 -9.49 10.57
N ILE A 996 -38.89 -10.50 9.96
CA ILE A 996 -38.21 -11.54 9.18
C ILE A 996 -38.84 -11.60 7.78
N ILE A 997 -38.02 -11.44 6.74
CA ILE A 997 -38.48 -11.36 5.35
C ILE A 997 -37.75 -12.41 4.50
N ALA A 998 -38.48 -13.18 3.70
CA ALA A 998 -37.88 -14.08 2.71
C ALA A 998 -36.87 -15.12 3.27
N CYS A 999 -37.00 -15.45 4.57
CA CYS A 999 -36.23 -16.50 5.23
C CYS A 999 -37.05 -17.80 5.35
N GLY A 1000 -36.43 -18.86 5.86
CA GLY A 1000 -36.91 -20.24 5.72
C GLY A 1000 -36.29 -20.88 4.47
N THR A 1001 -36.44 -22.18 4.29
CA THR A 1001 -35.96 -22.88 3.10
C THR A 1001 -36.66 -24.22 2.94
N SER A 1002 -36.69 -24.75 1.71
CA SER A 1002 -37.00 -26.15 1.44
C SER A 1002 -35.77 -27.04 1.28
N GLN A 1003 -34.57 -26.45 1.30
CA GLN A 1003 -33.32 -27.14 1.03
C GLN A 1003 -32.18 -26.56 1.89
N ASP A 1004 -32.12 -26.98 3.16
CA ASP A 1004 -30.90 -26.83 3.95
C ASP A 1004 -29.76 -27.75 3.42
N LEU A 1005 -28.60 -27.78 4.07
CA LEU A 1005 -27.49 -28.65 3.66
C LEU A 1005 -27.78 -30.15 3.81
N TYR A 1006 -28.88 -30.51 4.48
CA TYR A 1006 -29.37 -31.88 4.62
C TYR A 1006 -30.57 -32.16 3.69
N ASN A 1007 -30.81 -31.27 2.71
CA ASN A 1007 -31.94 -31.31 1.78
C ASN A 1007 -33.30 -31.38 2.47
N GLY A 1008 -33.44 -30.70 3.61
CA GLY A 1008 -34.69 -30.59 4.36
C GLY A 1008 -35.22 -29.17 4.45
N GLU A 1009 -36.52 -29.08 4.72
CA GLU A 1009 -37.19 -27.83 5.01
C GLU A 1009 -36.83 -27.25 6.39
N ARG A 1010 -36.78 -25.92 6.47
CA ARG A 1010 -36.65 -25.13 7.70
C ARG A 1010 -37.64 -23.97 7.65
N GLY A 1011 -38.30 -23.71 8.78
CA GLY A 1011 -39.18 -22.56 8.90
C GLY A 1011 -38.42 -21.23 8.92
N ALA A 1012 -39.11 -20.11 8.71
CA ALA A 1012 -38.54 -18.79 8.99
C ALA A 1012 -38.16 -18.65 10.47
N ILE A 1013 -38.94 -19.28 11.36
CA ILE A 1013 -38.54 -19.65 12.72
C ILE A 1013 -38.48 -21.19 12.78
N ASP A 1014 -37.32 -21.75 13.11
CA ASP A 1014 -37.11 -23.21 13.25
C ASP A 1014 -36.74 -23.59 14.69
N LEU A 1015 -37.56 -24.44 15.32
CA LEU A 1015 -37.31 -24.96 16.65
C LEU A 1015 -37.10 -26.48 16.57
N GLU A 1016 -35.88 -26.93 16.81
CA GLU A 1016 -35.46 -28.32 16.65
C GLU A 1016 -35.09 -28.93 18.01
N ALA A 1017 -36.00 -29.69 18.63
CA ALA A 1017 -35.71 -30.39 19.88
C ALA A 1017 -34.92 -31.68 19.60
N SER A 1018 -33.67 -31.54 19.16
CA SER A 1018 -32.84 -32.60 18.60
C SER A 1018 -32.67 -33.78 19.57
N ASN A 1019 -32.22 -33.50 20.80
CA ASN A 1019 -31.95 -34.50 21.84
C ASN A 1019 -32.64 -34.15 23.16
N ASP A 1020 -32.52 -32.89 23.58
CA ASP A 1020 -33.15 -32.35 24.78
C ASP A 1020 -34.31 -31.41 24.43
N ALA A 1021 -35.19 -31.18 25.40
CA ALA A 1021 -36.36 -30.31 25.24
C ALA A 1021 -35.96 -28.83 25.05
N ILE A 1022 -36.63 -28.15 24.11
CA ILE A 1022 -36.65 -26.69 24.05
C ILE A 1022 -37.74 -26.22 25.02
N LYS A 1023 -37.37 -25.38 26.00
CA LYS A 1023 -38.31 -24.94 27.04
C LYS A 1023 -38.17 -23.46 27.39
N ASN A 1024 -39.28 -22.87 27.86
CA ASN A 1024 -39.38 -21.49 28.34
C ASN A 1024 -38.96 -20.45 27.30
N VAL A 1025 -39.66 -20.42 26.16
CA VAL A 1025 -39.36 -19.49 25.06
C VAL A 1025 -40.59 -18.66 24.74
N THR A 1026 -40.42 -17.33 24.66
CA THR A 1026 -41.48 -16.40 24.29
C THR A 1026 -41.07 -15.59 23.06
N PHE A 1027 -41.93 -15.60 22.05
CA PHE A 1027 -41.86 -14.72 20.88
C PHE A 1027 -42.94 -13.65 21.01
N THR A 1028 -42.63 -12.37 20.82
CA THR A 1028 -43.62 -11.27 20.94
C THR A 1028 -43.43 -10.20 19.87
N ASN A 1029 -44.50 -9.76 19.20
CA ASN A 1029 -44.44 -8.72 18.16
C ASN A 1029 -43.48 -9.09 17.01
N ILE A 1030 -43.73 -10.23 16.38
CA ILE A 1030 -42.91 -10.74 15.28
C ILE A 1030 -43.70 -10.63 13.98
N ASP A 1031 -43.07 -10.15 12.92
CA ASP A 1031 -43.64 -10.12 11.58
C ASP A 1031 -42.83 -11.03 10.65
N LEU A 1032 -43.45 -12.10 10.17
CA LEU A 1032 -42.90 -13.01 9.17
C LEU A 1032 -43.53 -12.69 7.82
N ILE A 1033 -42.72 -12.34 6.84
CA ILE A 1033 -43.18 -11.85 5.53
C ILE A 1033 -42.51 -12.68 4.43
N ASN A 1034 -43.30 -13.17 3.48
CA ASN A 1034 -42.82 -13.85 2.28
C ASN A 1034 -41.90 -15.05 2.56
N THR A 1035 -42.24 -15.87 3.55
CA THR A 1035 -41.45 -17.05 3.92
C THR A 1035 -41.34 -18.03 2.75
N GLN A 1036 -40.14 -18.59 2.55
CA GLN A 1036 -39.87 -19.52 1.44
C GLN A 1036 -40.75 -20.77 1.54
N ARG A 1037 -40.73 -21.41 2.73
CA ARG A 1037 -41.45 -22.65 3.04
C ARG A 1037 -42.48 -22.42 4.16
N ASP A 1038 -42.22 -22.87 5.39
CA ASP A 1038 -43.15 -22.72 6.52
C ASP A 1038 -42.83 -21.50 7.41
N GLY A 1039 -43.86 -20.84 7.95
CA GLY A 1039 -43.68 -19.70 8.87
C GLY A 1039 -42.94 -20.09 10.14
N VAL A 1040 -43.56 -20.94 10.97
CA VAL A 1040 -42.97 -21.50 12.20
C VAL A 1040 -42.91 -23.01 12.10
N GLN A 1041 -41.73 -23.59 12.31
CA GLN A 1041 -41.47 -25.03 12.22
C GLN A 1041 -41.04 -25.60 13.58
N PHE A 1042 -41.63 -26.73 13.97
CA PHE A 1042 -41.26 -27.51 15.15
C PHE A 1042 -40.94 -28.95 14.77
N GLY A 1043 -39.90 -29.53 15.35
CA GLY A 1043 -39.70 -30.95 15.19
C GLY A 1043 -38.63 -31.59 16.04
N TYR A 1044 -38.29 -32.83 15.68
CA TYR A 1044 -37.52 -33.78 16.49
C TYR A 1044 -38.20 -34.15 17.82
N GLY A 1045 -37.59 -35.08 18.56
CA GLY A 1045 -38.25 -35.85 19.63
C GLY A 1045 -38.02 -35.34 21.05
N GLY A 1046 -37.12 -34.38 21.28
CA GLY A 1046 -36.69 -33.95 22.62
C GLY A 1046 -37.78 -33.26 23.45
N GLY A 1047 -38.79 -32.66 22.80
CA GLY A 1047 -39.96 -32.06 23.44
C GLY A 1047 -39.99 -30.53 23.42
N PHE A 1048 -41.20 -29.98 23.49
CA PHE A 1048 -41.46 -28.53 23.55
C PHE A 1048 -42.34 -28.17 24.75
N GLU A 1049 -41.79 -27.38 25.67
CA GLU A 1049 -42.43 -27.03 26.94
C GLU A 1049 -42.50 -25.50 27.11
N ASN A 1050 -43.68 -24.96 27.40
CA ASN A 1050 -43.87 -23.53 27.65
C ASN A 1050 -43.30 -22.65 26.51
N ILE A 1051 -43.73 -22.96 25.27
CA ILE A 1051 -43.43 -22.15 24.09
C ILE A 1051 -44.62 -21.25 23.79
N VAL A 1052 -44.38 -19.94 23.76
CA VAL A 1052 -45.43 -18.92 23.64
C VAL A 1052 -45.11 -17.96 22.50
N PHE A 1053 -46.09 -17.68 21.65
CA PHE A 1053 -46.05 -16.65 20.63
C PHE A 1053 -47.16 -15.65 20.91
N ASN A 1054 -46.83 -14.37 21.03
CA ASN A 1054 -47.78 -13.27 21.22
C ASN A 1054 -47.65 -12.29 20.05
N ASN A 1055 -48.76 -11.84 19.46
CA ASN A 1055 -48.76 -10.82 18.40
C ASN A 1055 -47.81 -11.22 17.24
N LEU A 1056 -48.08 -12.37 16.65
CA LEU A 1056 -47.34 -12.87 15.49
C LEU A 1056 -48.14 -12.57 14.22
N THR A 1057 -47.53 -11.88 13.26
CA THR A 1057 -48.06 -11.76 11.90
C THR A 1057 -47.29 -12.71 10.98
N ILE A 1058 -48.01 -13.50 10.18
CA ILE A 1058 -47.43 -14.31 9.09
C ILE A 1058 -48.15 -13.92 7.80
N ASP A 1059 -47.43 -13.28 6.88
CA ASP A 1059 -47.97 -12.83 5.59
C ASP A 1059 -47.14 -13.42 4.44
N GLY A 1060 -47.66 -14.46 3.81
CA GLY A 1060 -46.98 -15.18 2.73
C GLY A 1060 -46.12 -16.36 3.22
N THR A 1061 -46.47 -17.57 2.79
CA THR A 1061 -45.67 -18.80 3.01
C THR A 1061 -45.66 -19.66 1.74
N GLY A 1062 -44.69 -20.58 1.63
CA GLY A 1062 -44.60 -21.52 0.50
C GLY A 1062 -44.30 -20.84 -0.84
N LEU A 1063 -43.60 -19.70 -0.82
CA LEU A 1063 -43.26 -18.94 -2.03
C LEU A 1063 -42.25 -19.65 -2.93
N ASP A 1064 -41.48 -20.61 -2.41
CA ASP A 1064 -40.62 -21.46 -3.23
C ASP A 1064 -41.39 -22.47 -4.11
N GLY A 1065 -42.67 -22.70 -3.83
CA GLY A 1065 -43.53 -23.63 -4.54
C GLY A 1065 -43.17 -25.11 -4.35
N VAL A 1066 -42.23 -25.43 -3.46
CA VAL A 1066 -41.76 -26.81 -3.23
C VAL A 1066 -42.78 -27.57 -2.38
N THR A 1067 -43.07 -28.81 -2.77
CA THR A 1067 -43.99 -29.69 -2.03
C THR A 1067 -43.33 -30.92 -1.43
N SER A 1068 -42.14 -31.32 -1.89
CA SER A 1068 -41.39 -32.41 -1.27
C SER A 1068 -41.00 -32.04 0.16
N SER A 1069 -40.99 -33.02 1.06
CA SER A 1069 -40.62 -32.84 2.46
C SER A 1069 -39.66 -33.94 2.87
N ARG A 1070 -38.66 -33.57 3.68
CA ARG A 1070 -37.73 -34.52 4.31
C ARG A 1070 -38.38 -35.24 5.48
N PHE A 1071 -39.23 -34.56 6.23
CA PHE A 1071 -39.69 -35.03 7.55
C PHE A 1071 -41.13 -35.56 7.55
N SER A 1072 -41.95 -35.20 6.59
CA SER A 1072 -43.37 -35.56 6.53
C SER A 1072 -43.81 -35.93 5.11
N GLY A 1073 -45.13 -36.07 4.89
CA GLY A 1073 -45.69 -36.22 3.55
C GLY A 1073 -45.57 -34.92 2.74
N PRO A 1074 -45.72 -34.97 1.40
CA PRO A 1074 -45.68 -33.76 0.59
C PRO A 1074 -46.72 -32.72 1.02
N HIS A 1075 -46.30 -31.45 1.15
CA HIS A 1075 -47.15 -30.34 1.57
C HIS A 1075 -46.62 -29.01 1.05
N LYS A 1076 -47.53 -28.05 0.82
CA LYS A 1076 -47.16 -26.65 0.58
C LYS A 1076 -46.80 -25.98 1.89
N GLY A 1077 -45.99 -24.91 1.85
CA GLY A 1077 -45.62 -24.15 3.04
C GLY A 1077 -46.82 -23.63 3.86
N ALA A 1078 -46.84 -23.96 5.14
CA ALA A 1078 -47.87 -23.62 6.11
C ALA A 1078 -47.46 -22.44 7.00
N ALA A 1079 -48.42 -21.85 7.71
CA ALA A 1079 -48.14 -20.87 8.75
C ALA A 1079 -47.43 -21.52 9.94
N ILE A 1080 -47.89 -22.70 10.34
CA ILE A 1080 -47.32 -23.50 11.44
C ILE A 1080 -47.18 -24.95 10.94
N TYR A 1081 -45.98 -25.49 11.05
CA TYR A 1081 -45.66 -26.88 10.68
C TYR A 1081 -45.03 -27.62 11.86
N THR A 1082 -45.49 -28.84 12.12
CA THR A 1082 -44.81 -29.75 13.05
C THR A 1082 -44.58 -31.12 12.42
N TYR A 1083 -43.37 -31.65 12.60
CA TYR A 1083 -43.01 -33.05 12.28
C TYR A 1083 -42.66 -33.85 13.55
N THR A 1084 -43.33 -33.50 14.64
CA THR A 1084 -43.27 -34.21 15.92
C THR A 1084 -44.61 -34.11 16.63
N GLY A 1085 -44.97 -35.16 17.36
CA GLY A 1085 -46.11 -35.16 18.28
C GLY A 1085 -45.75 -34.79 19.72
N ASN A 1086 -44.46 -34.61 20.04
CA ASN A 1086 -44.01 -34.40 21.42
C ASN A 1086 -43.87 -32.90 21.74
N GLY A 1087 -44.91 -32.27 22.27
CA GLY A 1087 -44.79 -30.92 22.81
C GLY A 1087 -46.06 -30.09 22.74
N SER A 1088 -45.90 -28.81 23.05
CA SER A 1088 -46.97 -27.81 23.00
C SER A 1088 -46.45 -26.44 22.63
N ALA A 1089 -47.31 -25.64 21.98
CA ALA A 1089 -47.08 -24.22 21.74
C ALA A 1089 -48.40 -23.45 21.84
N THR A 1090 -48.34 -22.25 22.41
CA THR A 1090 -49.50 -21.34 22.55
C THR A 1090 -49.28 -20.09 21.71
N PHE A 1091 -50.20 -19.80 20.80
CA PHE A 1091 -50.23 -18.61 19.98
C PHE A 1091 -51.37 -17.70 20.45
N LYS A 1092 -51.06 -16.44 20.75
CA LYS A 1092 -52.01 -15.40 21.14
C LYS A 1092 -51.98 -14.28 20.13
N ASN A 1093 -53.15 -13.89 19.62
CA ASN A 1093 -53.26 -12.84 18.60
C ASN A 1093 -52.38 -13.13 17.36
N LEU A 1094 -52.54 -14.34 16.81
CA LEU A 1094 -51.91 -14.75 15.55
C LEU A 1094 -52.71 -14.19 14.36
N VAL A 1095 -52.04 -13.46 13.49
CA VAL A 1095 -52.59 -12.98 12.22
C VAL A 1095 -51.91 -13.71 11.07
N THR A 1096 -52.70 -14.37 10.21
CA THR A 1096 -52.19 -15.06 9.01
C THR A 1096 -52.81 -14.50 7.74
N ARG A 1097 -52.00 -14.39 6.67
CA ARG A 1097 -52.41 -13.94 5.33
C ARG A 1097 -51.59 -14.69 4.28
N ASN A 1098 -52.16 -14.92 3.10
CA ASN A 1098 -51.46 -15.46 1.93
C ASN A 1098 -50.69 -16.78 2.20
N ILE A 1099 -51.30 -17.70 2.96
CA ILE A 1099 -50.68 -18.98 3.34
C ILE A 1099 -50.90 -20.01 2.23
N ALA A 1100 -49.82 -20.64 1.74
CA ALA A 1100 -49.92 -21.62 0.65
C ALA A 1100 -50.60 -22.94 1.06
N TYR A 1101 -50.45 -23.38 2.31
CA TYR A 1101 -51.15 -24.55 2.84
C TYR A 1101 -52.63 -24.25 3.13
N PRO A 1102 -53.60 -24.99 2.53
CA PRO A 1102 -55.01 -24.60 2.54
C PRO A 1102 -55.67 -24.48 3.92
N THR A 1103 -55.22 -25.26 4.91
CA THR A 1103 -55.79 -25.26 6.27
C THR A 1103 -54.93 -24.47 7.27
N LEU A 1104 -54.03 -23.63 6.76
CA LEU A 1104 -53.08 -22.80 7.50
C LEU A 1104 -51.99 -23.56 8.26
N TYR A 1105 -52.31 -24.70 8.88
CA TYR A 1105 -51.41 -25.44 9.77
C TYR A 1105 -51.27 -26.89 9.32
N TYR A 1106 -50.05 -27.42 9.36
CA TYR A 1106 -49.78 -28.84 9.15
C TYR A 1106 -49.14 -29.42 10.41
N VAL A 1107 -49.97 -29.98 11.29
CA VAL A 1107 -49.57 -30.40 12.65
C VAL A 1107 -49.60 -31.92 12.76
N GLN A 1108 -48.47 -32.51 13.13
CA GLN A 1108 -48.40 -33.94 13.42
C GLN A 1108 -49.21 -34.30 14.66
N SER A 1109 -49.94 -35.42 14.58
CA SER A 1109 -50.77 -35.95 15.67
C SER A 1109 -49.97 -36.08 16.98
N GLY A 1110 -50.57 -35.60 18.07
CA GLY A 1110 -49.99 -35.59 19.42
C GLY A 1110 -49.48 -34.21 19.87
N PHE A 1111 -49.10 -33.33 18.93
CA PHE A 1111 -48.63 -32.00 19.27
C PHE A 1111 -49.79 -31.10 19.70
N ASN A 1112 -49.67 -30.48 20.88
CA ASN A 1112 -50.73 -29.65 21.45
C ASN A 1112 -50.56 -28.19 20.99
N LEU A 1113 -51.20 -27.85 19.87
CA LEU A 1113 -51.23 -26.48 19.35
C LEU A 1113 -52.45 -25.73 19.89
N THR A 1114 -52.21 -24.66 20.67
CA THR A 1114 -53.25 -23.76 21.17
C THR A 1114 -53.19 -22.42 20.44
N ILE A 1115 -54.30 -21.97 19.87
CA ILE A 1115 -54.42 -20.65 19.22
C ILE A 1115 -55.60 -19.92 19.86
N GLN A 1116 -55.38 -18.72 20.41
CA GLN A 1116 -56.40 -17.97 21.18
C GLN A 1116 -56.31 -16.45 21.02
#